data_AF-R7HHW1-F1
#
_entry.id   AF-R7HHW1-F1
#
_cell.length_a   1.000
_cell.length_b   1.000
_cell.length_c   1.000
_cell.angle_alpha   90.00
_cell.angle_beta   90.00
_cell.angle_gamma   90.00
#
_symmetry.space_group_name_H-M   'P 1'
#
loop_
_entity.id
_entity.type
_entity.pdbx_description
1 polymer ?
#
loop_
_entity_poly.entity_id
_entity_poly.type
_entity_poly.pdbx_seq_one_letter_code
_entity_poly.pdbx_strand_id
1 'polypeptide(L)'
;MSEHDKSLIITTLTSDETKKELLDKISSDIEKLSIIFSLDFEGQQKYFEEIDKKNGNLKKMKDIYKIDYKEISELYFSTSNQRLFKETIEDDEKFAKFIAILNTQNAILEKKHIDTMLEAFLSKKFALEKNDIWNIFSTIKGMSDRKEVDNITKELINIIQYCQSTKNLVGKDLKDFLDSYVKDKSTLSKFIIELIDQRNPLVREKALDKLKTITSQYINLQMEDYKIKRKAEIYDQNVLKIERKVERNYLIKYIVEDCSLDDLIDLFNRTCPEKLDASYLNNPNGITIKEVLEWKKNNPSNAPKEIKSYFKVLNNIFGDLYIEHYEELFNMIKFKRQDIKYDTKYEIDNSSEILKALKGTNINELFELFLPENDAKYQIVLKIIEKYHIIGMGSNFDSIFERINMSSFDLIYFINNILKLATQLEKSNQEIKLVEFFDILDSFDKKSHTLLGKENAILMATNPGPNFANLNKTERLNQVSAYLRKMYARDKINIPAIDESIKLSSGNIINVNVGNFTNPINLTYGERTGACMRIGGVGKDLFDFCIENPAGFHIRFSSEDGKFVSRVSGFRKGNTVFLNELRNSVLEGYSDQDVIEACKIISNEMIKLSQNSESPIENVVVANQYVLSGATPNVDFETVLPKDGITTPKYYDIDPNRCVLLATSNRDQTRGYVPFKDTTLPEYFTLRDNVKFSNNSEEIKDLITRVKMINEVLAGKDFSETTVDITNNEYLAAYIGQDFYVAVGKDGNIESYIMPNAIDKKGAEKERNQAMQILKQRIYAFAEASKTITKENESVGSRGSRGQITFLMMMFISFILSITTIIIGIINLIK
;
A
#
# COMPACT_ATOMS: atom_id res chain seq x y z
N MET A 1 24.51 -32.81 30.50
CA MET A 1 23.26 -32.42 29.84
C MET A 1 23.08 -30.94 30.03
N SER A 2 22.89 -30.18 28.94
CA SER A 2 22.61 -28.76 29.05
C SER A 2 21.24 -28.54 29.73
N GLU A 3 21.00 -27.34 30.26
CA GLU A 3 19.68 -26.99 30.81
C GLU A 3 18.57 -27.14 29.76
N HIS A 4 18.91 -26.84 28.50
CA HIS A 4 18.04 -27.04 27.34
C HIS A 4 17.68 -28.52 27.13
N ASP A 5 18.68 -29.41 27.12
CA ASP A 5 18.44 -30.85 26.97
C ASP A 5 17.58 -31.40 28.14
N LYS A 6 17.80 -30.90 29.37
CA LYS A 6 16.99 -31.28 30.54
C LYS A 6 15.54 -30.87 30.36
N SER A 7 15.29 -29.64 29.94
CA SER A 7 13.95 -29.12 29.70
C SER A 7 13.24 -29.83 28.55
N LEU A 8 13.94 -30.12 27.45
CA LEU A 8 13.41 -30.91 26.34
C LEU A 8 12.98 -32.31 26.81
N ILE A 9 13.75 -32.95 27.68
CA ILE A 9 13.38 -34.24 28.27
C ILE A 9 12.18 -34.10 29.20
N ILE A 10 12.16 -33.08 30.07
CA ILE A 10 11.06 -32.87 31.03
C ILE A 10 9.73 -32.55 30.30
N THR A 11 9.76 -31.71 29.28
CA THR A 11 8.57 -31.35 28.47
C THR A 11 7.95 -32.57 27.78
N THR A 12 8.74 -33.61 27.44
CA THR A 12 8.23 -34.86 26.87
C THR A 12 7.61 -35.83 27.87
N LEU A 13 7.70 -35.56 29.18
CA LEU A 13 7.08 -36.40 30.20
C LEU A 13 5.55 -36.33 30.11
N THR A 14 4.89 -37.46 30.40
CA THR A 14 3.42 -37.56 30.33
C THR A 14 2.71 -37.07 31.60
N SER A 15 3.38 -37.01 32.75
CA SER A 15 2.79 -36.53 34.01
C SER A 15 3.16 -35.07 34.27
N ASP A 16 2.14 -34.23 34.42
CA ASP A 16 2.30 -32.83 34.78
C ASP A 16 2.73 -32.65 36.24
N GLU A 17 2.40 -33.56 37.16
CA GLU A 17 2.97 -33.54 38.52
C GLU A 17 4.49 -33.74 38.47
N THR A 18 4.96 -34.67 37.63
CA THR A 18 6.40 -34.95 37.50
C THR A 18 7.13 -33.76 36.86
N LYS A 19 6.53 -33.11 35.86
CA LYS A 19 7.07 -31.86 35.30
C LYS A 19 7.17 -30.76 36.37
N LYS A 20 6.14 -30.62 37.21
CA LYS A 20 6.09 -29.62 38.30
C LYS A 20 7.18 -29.87 39.35
N GLU A 21 7.37 -31.12 39.80
CA GLU A 21 8.44 -31.48 40.76
C GLU A 21 9.86 -31.25 40.21
N LEU A 22 10.02 -31.28 38.90
CA LEU A 22 11.32 -31.10 38.25
C LEU A 22 11.62 -29.64 37.89
N LEU A 23 10.67 -28.71 38.05
CA LEU A 23 10.90 -27.28 37.81
C LEU A 23 12.03 -26.72 38.68
N ASP A 24 12.11 -27.13 39.94
CA ASP A 24 13.14 -26.70 40.89
C ASP A 24 14.55 -27.23 40.54
N LYS A 25 14.63 -28.24 39.65
CA LYS A 25 15.91 -28.82 39.19
C LYS A 25 16.45 -28.14 37.93
N ILE A 26 15.66 -27.25 37.34
CA ILE A 26 16.09 -26.38 36.26
C ILE A 26 16.51 -25.05 36.90
N SER A 27 17.72 -24.60 36.59
CA SER A 27 18.24 -23.30 37.02
C SER A 27 17.92 -22.18 36.04
N SER A 28 17.68 -22.53 34.77
CA SER A 28 17.34 -21.57 33.72
C SER A 28 15.86 -21.22 33.74
N ASP A 29 15.53 -19.97 34.00
CA ASP A 29 14.16 -19.47 33.96
C ASP A 29 13.46 -19.63 32.60
N ILE A 30 14.24 -19.63 31.51
CA ILE A 30 13.74 -19.85 30.14
C ILE A 30 13.30 -21.30 29.98
N GLU A 31 14.10 -22.22 30.51
CA GLU A 31 13.83 -23.65 30.42
C GLU A 31 12.70 -24.07 31.37
N LYS A 32 12.58 -23.39 32.53
CA LYS A 32 11.39 -23.50 33.39
C LYS A 32 10.12 -23.07 32.66
N LEU A 33 10.15 -21.95 31.96
CA LEU A 33 9.01 -21.46 31.18
C LEU A 33 8.58 -22.46 30.10
N SER A 34 9.54 -23.06 29.38
CA SER A 34 9.23 -24.09 28.37
C SER A 34 8.52 -25.30 28.99
N ILE A 35 8.94 -25.72 30.18
CA ILE A 35 8.27 -26.78 30.95
C ILE A 35 6.87 -26.33 31.40
N ILE A 36 6.73 -25.11 31.92
CA ILE A 36 5.44 -24.57 32.38
C ILE A 36 4.42 -24.49 31.23
N PHE A 37 4.82 -24.00 30.06
CA PHE A 37 3.96 -23.96 28.87
C PHE A 37 3.63 -25.35 28.29
N SER A 38 4.33 -26.41 28.73
CA SER A 38 4.00 -27.80 28.41
C SER A 38 3.05 -28.46 29.41
N LEU A 39 2.67 -27.77 30.50
CA LEU A 39 1.68 -28.24 31.47
C LEU A 39 0.25 -28.01 30.97
N ASP A 40 -0.69 -28.72 31.57
CA ASP A 40 -2.10 -28.37 31.56
C ASP A 40 -2.40 -26.95 32.06
N PHE A 41 -3.59 -26.45 31.71
CA PHE A 41 -4.01 -25.10 32.08
C PHE A 41 -3.98 -24.86 33.60
N GLU A 42 -4.35 -25.86 34.40
CA GLU A 42 -4.31 -25.75 35.86
C GLU A 42 -2.87 -25.58 36.39
N GLY A 43 -1.90 -26.24 35.75
CA GLY A 43 -0.48 -26.05 36.02
C GLY A 43 0.05 -24.69 35.61
N GLN A 44 -0.34 -24.19 34.44
CA GLN A 44 0.03 -22.86 33.96
C GLN A 44 -0.54 -21.75 34.84
N GLN A 45 -1.80 -21.91 35.28
CA GLN A 45 -2.47 -20.94 36.14
C GLN A 45 -1.77 -20.75 37.49
N LYS A 46 -1.37 -21.85 38.16
CA LYS A 46 -0.66 -21.76 39.44
C LYS A 46 0.65 -20.97 39.33
N TYR A 47 1.35 -21.09 38.20
CA TYR A 47 2.56 -20.31 37.94
C TYR A 47 2.28 -18.81 37.74
N PHE A 48 1.22 -18.44 37.00
CA PHE A 48 0.84 -17.03 36.86
C PHE A 48 0.43 -16.43 38.21
N GLU A 49 -0.26 -17.19 39.06
CA GLU A 49 -0.59 -16.78 40.42
C GLU A 49 0.66 -16.55 41.30
N GLU A 50 1.76 -17.27 41.06
CA GLU A 50 3.04 -17.05 41.74
C GLU A 50 3.76 -15.78 41.27
N ILE A 51 3.77 -15.50 39.97
CA ILE A 51 4.28 -14.22 39.44
C ILE A 51 3.49 -13.05 40.04
N ASP A 52 2.16 -13.19 40.14
CA ASP A 52 1.31 -12.16 40.72
C ASP A 52 1.55 -11.92 42.21
N LYS A 53 1.92 -12.95 42.97
CA LYS A 53 2.35 -12.78 44.37
C LYS A 53 3.64 -11.97 44.48
N LYS A 54 4.49 -11.96 43.44
CA LYS A 54 5.80 -11.31 43.43
C LYS A 54 5.71 -9.82 43.09
N ASN A 55 4.96 -9.43 42.05
CA ASN A 55 4.84 -8.02 41.63
C ASN A 55 3.42 -7.56 41.22
N GLY A 56 2.46 -8.49 41.08
CA GLY A 56 1.07 -8.19 40.74
C GLY A 56 0.83 -7.62 39.34
N ASN A 57 1.82 -7.66 38.43
CA ASN A 57 1.73 -7.04 37.11
C ASN A 57 0.83 -7.83 36.13
N LEU A 58 0.76 -9.17 36.23
CA LEU A 58 -0.18 -9.96 35.41
C LEU A 58 -1.63 -9.71 35.83
N LYS A 59 -1.89 -9.56 37.13
CA LYS A 59 -3.19 -9.16 37.65
C LYS A 59 -3.60 -7.79 37.14
N LYS A 60 -2.69 -6.80 37.15
CA LYS A 60 -2.96 -5.48 36.55
C LYS A 60 -3.29 -5.60 35.05
N MET A 61 -2.56 -6.42 34.31
CA MET A 61 -2.83 -6.66 32.88
C MET A 61 -4.22 -7.31 32.68
N LYS A 62 -4.56 -8.32 33.47
CA LYS A 62 -5.89 -8.93 33.52
C LYS A 62 -6.98 -7.89 33.79
N ASP A 63 -6.79 -7.03 34.79
CA ASP A 63 -7.77 -6.03 35.19
C ASP A 63 -7.93 -4.93 34.12
N ILE A 64 -6.84 -4.52 33.47
CA ILE A 64 -6.83 -3.47 32.42
C ILE A 64 -7.48 -3.97 31.13
N TYR A 65 -7.10 -5.16 30.65
CA TYR A 65 -7.57 -5.70 29.37
C TYR A 65 -8.81 -6.58 29.50
N LYS A 66 -9.26 -6.85 30.74
CA LYS A 66 -10.39 -7.74 31.05
C LYS A 66 -10.22 -9.15 30.46
N ILE A 67 -8.99 -9.67 30.54
CA ILE A 67 -8.61 -10.99 30.01
C ILE A 67 -8.28 -11.95 31.13
N ASP A 68 -8.70 -13.20 31.01
CA ASP A 68 -8.40 -14.25 31.99
C ASP A 68 -7.00 -14.84 31.79
N TYR A 69 -6.48 -15.53 32.82
CA TYR A 69 -5.19 -16.23 32.74
C TYR A 69 -5.12 -17.23 31.58
N LYS A 70 -6.28 -17.75 31.15
CA LYS A 70 -6.41 -18.59 29.96
C LYS A 70 -6.03 -17.84 28.68
N GLU A 71 -6.52 -16.63 28.51
CA GLU A 71 -6.22 -15.82 27.34
C GLU A 71 -4.78 -15.32 27.35
N ILE A 72 -4.22 -15.10 28.55
CA ILE A 72 -2.79 -14.84 28.75
C ILE A 72 -1.95 -16.09 28.39
N SER A 73 -2.38 -17.30 28.76
CA SER A 73 -1.71 -18.55 28.37
C SER A 73 -1.76 -18.82 26.86
N GLU A 74 -2.77 -18.29 26.17
CA GLU A 74 -2.95 -18.41 24.73
C GLU A 74 -2.10 -17.40 23.94
N LEU A 75 -1.37 -16.49 24.59
CA LEU A 75 -0.39 -15.60 23.93
C LEU A 75 0.81 -16.45 23.46
N TYR A 76 0.66 -17.07 22.30
CA TYR A 76 1.64 -18.01 21.75
C TYR A 76 2.83 -17.26 21.12
N PHE A 77 3.80 -16.94 21.96
CA PHE A 77 5.05 -16.32 21.55
C PHE A 77 6.09 -17.37 21.15
N SER A 78 7.00 -17.03 20.22
CA SER A 78 8.23 -17.81 20.03
C SER A 78 9.02 -17.87 21.35
N THR A 79 9.90 -18.86 21.53
CA THR A 79 10.69 -19.02 22.77
C THR A 79 11.46 -17.74 23.14
N SER A 80 11.96 -16.98 22.16
CA SER A 80 12.58 -15.67 22.38
C SER A 80 11.60 -14.62 22.90
N ASN A 81 10.38 -14.60 22.37
CA ASN A 81 9.36 -13.62 22.70
C ASN A 81 8.73 -13.91 24.06
N GLN A 82 8.61 -15.20 24.44
CA GLN A 82 8.19 -15.62 25.79
C GLN A 82 9.17 -15.10 26.86
N ARG A 83 10.48 -15.18 26.58
CA ARG A 83 11.52 -14.65 27.46
C ARG A 83 11.37 -13.14 27.63
N LEU A 84 11.30 -12.39 26.53
CA LEU A 84 11.22 -10.92 26.56
C LEU A 84 9.91 -10.43 27.19
N PHE A 85 8.81 -11.15 26.99
CA PHE A 85 7.55 -10.89 27.67
C PHE A 85 7.68 -11.07 29.18
N LYS A 86 8.27 -12.17 29.65
CA LYS A 86 8.55 -12.35 31.09
C LYS A 86 9.43 -11.23 31.64
N GLU A 87 10.55 -10.93 30.98
CA GLU A 87 11.47 -9.85 31.41
C GLU A 87 10.76 -8.49 31.50
N THR A 88 9.80 -8.22 30.63
CA THR A 88 9.00 -6.98 30.65
C THR A 88 7.96 -6.97 31.76
N ILE A 89 7.30 -8.09 32.04
CA ILE A 89 6.32 -8.18 33.13
C ILE A 89 6.99 -8.16 34.52
N GLU A 90 8.21 -8.67 34.63
CA GLU A 90 9.00 -8.68 35.87
C GLU A 90 9.65 -7.32 36.21
N ASP A 91 9.85 -6.45 35.22
CA ASP A 91 10.44 -5.11 35.36
C ASP A 91 9.35 -4.03 35.37
N ASP A 92 9.22 -3.31 36.49
CA ASP A 92 8.15 -2.31 36.66
C ASP A 92 8.23 -1.13 35.68
N GLU A 93 9.44 -0.73 35.25
CA GLU A 93 9.61 0.36 34.31
C GLU A 93 9.21 -0.07 32.90
N LYS A 94 9.69 -1.23 32.45
CA LYS A 94 9.31 -1.80 31.15
C LYS A 94 7.82 -2.13 31.10
N PHE A 95 7.26 -2.64 32.20
CA PHE A 95 5.83 -2.88 32.33
C PHE A 95 5.02 -1.58 32.20
N ALA A 96 5.46 -0.49 32.85
CA ALA A 96 4.81 0.81 32.70
C ALA A 96 4.85 1.31 31.25
N LYS A 97 5.99 1.15 30.55
CA LYS A 97 6.13 1.49 29.12
C LYS A 97 5.18 0.66 28.26
N PHE A 98 5.07 -0.65 28.53
CA PHE A 98 4.17 -1.57 27.84
C PHE A 98 2.70 -1.15 27.98
N ILE A 99 2.24 -0.89 29.21
CA ILE A 99 0.86 -0.46 29.48
C ILE A 99 0.56 0.89 28.84
N ALA A 100 1.52 1.82 28.80
CA ALA A 100 1.33 3.12 28.17
C ALA A 100 1.14 3.02 26.64
N ILE A 101 1.94 2.21 25.95
CA ILE A 101 1.80 2.00 24.50
C ILE A 101 0.48 1.32 24.17
N LEU A 102 0.08 0.32 24.94
CA LEU A 102 -1.15 -0.44 24.74
C LEU A 102 -2.28 0.02 25.67
N ASN A 103 -2.34 1.32 25.97
CA ASN A 103 -3.36 1.86 26.86
C ASN A 103 -4.76 1.70 26.23
N THR A 104 -5.68 1.05 26.94
CA THR A 104 -7.06 0.82 26.49
C THR A 104 -7.82 2.11 26.22
N GLN A 105 -7.48 3.21 26.87
CA GLN A 105 -8.05 4.53 26.56
C GLN A 105 -7.73 4.99 25.14
N ASN A 106 -6.57 4.61 24.60
CA ASN A 106 -6.20 4.90 23.22
C ASN A 106 -6.92 3.99 22.22
N ALA A 107 -7.47 2.85 22.66
CA ALA A 107 -8.29 1.95 21.84
C ALA A 107 -9.72 2.46 21.64
N ILE A 108 -10.14 3.42 22.47
CA ILE A 108 -11.45 4.02 22.46
C ILE A 108 -11.45 5.28 21.59
N LEU A 109 -12.28 5.29 20.53
CA LEU A 109 -12.45 6.44 19.64
C LEU A 109 -13.77 7.16 19.87
N GLU A 110 -13.69 8.34 20.46
CA GLU A 110 -14.80 9.30 20.45
C GLU A 110 -14.87 10.04 19.10
N LYS A 111 -16.04 10.62 18.82
CA LYS A 111 -16.27 11.50 17.67
C LYS A 111 -15.14 12.51 17.41
N LYS A 112 -14.60 13.17 18.44
CA LYS A 112 -13.54 14.18 18.27
C LYS A 112 -12.24 13.58 17.71
N HIS A 113 -11.92 12.34 18.09
CA HIS A 113 -10.76 11.60 17.57
C HIS A 113 -11.01 11.20 16.13
N ILE A 114 -12.19 10.66 15.83
CA ILE A 114 -12.61 10.28 14.48
C ILE A 114 -12.57 11.52 13.56
N ASP A 115 -13.12 12.66 14.01
CA ASP A 115 -13.10 13.89 13.24
C ASP A 115 -11.68 14.39 12.98
N THR A 116 -10.75 14.22 13.93
CA THR A 116 -9.33 14.56 13.77
C THR A 116 -8.65 13.66 12.73
N MET A 117 -8.94 12.36 12.72
CA MET A 117 -8.45 11.43 11.72
C MET A 117 -9.03 11.75 10.33
N LEU A 118 -10.34 11.97 10.25
CA LEU A 118 -11.02 12.34 9.02
C LEU A 118 -10.51 13.66 8.46
N GLU A 119 -10.21 14.67 9.29
CA GLU A 119 -9.56 15.91 8.85
C GLU A 119 -8.27 15.64 8.06
N ALA A 120 -7.41 14.78 8.61
CA ALA A 120 -6.13 14.45 8.01
C ALA A 120 -6.32 13.66 6.69
N PHE A 121 -7.18 12.64 6.70
CA PHE A 121 -7.40 11.78 5.53
C PHE A 121 -8.16 12.46 4.41
N LEU A 122 -9.18 13.27 4.74
CA LEU A 122 -9.94 14.01 3.75
C LEU A 122 -9.10 15.12 3.10
N SER A 123 -8.10 15.68 3.80
CA SER A 123 -7.13 16.58 3.19
C SER A 123 -6.31 15.87 2.09
N LYS A 124 -5.78 14.68 2.39
CA LYS A 124 -5.04 13.87 1.40
C LYS A 124 -5.94 13.44 0.24
N LYS A 125 -7.17 13.02 0.55
CA LYS A 125 -8.18 12.66 -0.44
C LYS A 125 -8.52 13.82 -1.38
N PHE A 126 -8.69 15.02 -0.82
CA PHE A 126 -8.93 16.23 -1.61
C PHE A 126 -7.77 16.51 -2.57
N ALA A 127 -6.52 16.44 -2.11
CA ALA A 127 -5.37 16.66 -2.99
C ALA A 127 -5.34 15.67 -4.18
N LEU A 128 -5.76 14.42 -3.97
CA LEU A 128 -5.81 13.39 -5.02
C LEU A 128 -7.01 13.56 -5.97
N GLU A 129 -8.22 13.74 -5.43
CA GLU A 129 -9.46 13.80 -6.22
C GLU A 129 -9.73 15.16 -6.85
N LYS A 130 -9.13 16.23 -6.30
CA LYS A 130 -9.27 17.63 -6.73
C LYS A 130 -7.92 18.21 -7.11
N ASN A 131 -7.14 17.43 -7.86
CA ASN A 131 -5.79 17.78 -8.28
C ASN A 131 -5.73 19.05 -9.15
N ASP A 132 -6.79 19.34 -9.89
CA ASP A 132 -7.00 20.58 -10.64
C ASP A 132 -7.06 21.80 -9.72
N ILE A 133 -7.78 21.69 -8.60
CA ILE A 133 -7.87 22.74 -7.58
C ILE A 133 -6.57 22.82 -6.77
N TRP A 134 -6.01 21.68 -6.39
CA TRP A 134 -4.75 21.61 -5.62
C TRP A 134 -3.59 22.27 -6.36
N ASN A 135 -3.52 22.11 -7.68
CA ASN A 135 -2.49 22.71 -8.52
C ASN A 135 -2.86 24.07 -9.10
N ILE A 136 -3.94 24.71 -8.67
CA ILE A 136 -4.46 25.94 -9.28
C ILE A 136 -3.41 27.07 -9.34
N PHE A 137 -2.52 27.16 -8.33
CA PHE A 137 -1.38 28.08 -8.37
C PHE A 137 -0.46 27.79 -9.56
N SER A 138 0.00 26.54 -9.67
CA SER A 138 0.91 26.09 -10.75
C SER A 138 0.25 26.23 -12.12
N THR A 139 -1.04 25.95 -12.21
CA THR A 139 -1.86 26.11 -13.41
C THR A 139 -1.91 27.57 -13.85
N ILE A 140 -2.32 28.49 -12.97
CA ILE A 140 -2.41 29.93 -13.28
C ILE A 140 -1.01 30.52 -13.52
N LYS A 141 0.01 30.08 -12.78
CA LYS A 141 1.40 30.47 -13.04
C LYS A 141 1.85 30.04 -14.43
N GLY A 142 1.57 28.81 -14.84
CA GLY A 142 1.88 28.32 -16.19
C GLY A 142 1.14 29.10 -17.28
N MET A 143 -0.13 29.45 -17.04
CA MET A 143 -0.91 30.32 -17.94
C MET A 143 -0.32 31.74 -18.01
N SER A 144 0.14 32.28 -16.88
CA SER A 144 0.87 33.56 -16.80
C SER A 144 2.18 33.51 -17.59
N ASP A 145 2.96 32.44 -17.43
CA ASP A 145 4.21 32.19 -18.18
C ASP A 145 3.95 32.18 -19.70
N ARG A 146 2.79 31.65 -20.14
CA ARG A 146 2.35 31.56 -21.54
C ARG A 146 1.50 32.75 -22.04
N LYS A 147 1.22 33.74 -21.18
CA LYS A 147 0.37 34.92 -21.49
C LYS A 147 -1.06 34.59 -21.92
N GLU A 148 -1.64 33.54 -21.35
CA GLU A 148 -2.99 33.08 -21.68
C GLU A 148 -4.06 33.90 -20.92
N VAL A 149 -4.25 35.16 -21.30
CA VAL A 149 -5.14 36.13 -20.59
C VAL A 149 -6.56 35.57 -20.38
N ASP A 150 -7.16 34.98 -21.41
CA ASP A 150 -8.51 34.45 -21.33
C ASP A 150 -8.61 33.26 -20.37
N ASN A 151 -7.60 32.39 -20.35
CA ASN A 151 -7.54 31.24 -19.45
C ASN A 151 -7.33 31.68 -18.00
N ILE A 152 -6.43 32.62 -17.75
CA ILE A 152 -6.21 33.20 -16.41
C ILE A 152 -7.49 33.88 -15.91
N THR A 153 -8.15 34.65 -16.78
CA THR A 153 -9.40 35.35 -16.46
C THR A 153 -10.47 34.34 -16.06
N LYS A 154 -10.61 33.27 -16.83
CA LYS A 154 -11.56 32.19 -16.54
C LYS A 154 -11.30 31.55 -15.18
N GLU A 155 -10.06 31.17 -14.88
CA GLU A 155 -9.72 30.53 -13.61
C GLU A 155 -9.92 31.45 -12.40
N LEU A 156 -9.53 32.72 -12.50
CA LEU A 156 -9.77 33.69 -11.42
C LEU A 156 -11.27 34.00 -11.23
N ILE A 157 -12.05 34.03 -12.31
CA ILE A 157 -13.52 34.13 -12.22
C ILE A 157 -14.11 32.90 -11.54
N ASN A 158 -13.63 31.69 -11.85
CA ASN A 158 -14.08 30.46 -11.19
C ASN A 158 -13.81 30.52 -9.68
N ILE A 159 -12.62 30.99 -9.27
CA ILE A 159 -12.27 31.21 -7.86
C ILE A 159 -13.25 32.19 -7.20
N ILE A 160 -13.50 33.33 -7.83
CA ILE A 160 -14.41 34.37 -7.32
C ILE A 160 -15.84 33.85 -7.19
N GLN A 161 -16.36 33.21 -8.24
CA GLN A 161 -17.72 32.65 -8.26
C GLN A 161 -17.91 31.61 -7.16
N TYR A 162 -16.89 30.81 -6.90
CA TYR A 162 -16.93 29.88 -5.79
C TYR A 162 -16.93 30.59 -4.44
N CYS A 163 -16.08 31.61 -4.25
CA CYS A 163 -16.03 32.37 -3.00
C CYS A 163 -17.36 33.09 -2.71
N GLN A 164 -18.12 33.46 -3.74
CA GLN A 164 -19.46 34.08 -3.61
C GLN A 164 -20.55 33.07 -3.24
N SER A 165 -20.38 31.79 -3.59
CA SER A 165 -21.39 30.76 -3.37
C SER A 165 -21.24 30.02 -2.04
N THR A 166 -20.04 30.01 -1.46
CA THR A 166 -19.77 29.33 -0.18
C THR A 166 -20.11 30.19 1.04
N LYS A 167 -20.55 29.53 2.11
CA LYS A 167 -20.80 30.15 3.43
C LYS A 167 -19.57 30.12 4.35
N ASN A 168 -18.51 29.42 3.96
CA ASN A 168 -17.35 29.14 4.81
C ASN A 168 -16.11 29.94 4.39
N LEU A 169 -16.30 31.13 3.81
CA LEU A 169 -15.17 31.96 3.36
C LEU A 169 -14.28 32.37 4.54
N VAL A 170 -13.09 31.75 4.62
CA VAL A 170 -12.03 32.05 5.59
C VAL A 170 -10.75 32.43 4.83
N GLY A 171 -10.02 33.43 5.33
CA GLY A 171 -8.82 33.96 4.70
C GLY A 171 -8.95 35.44 4.39
N LYS A 172 -8.07 36.25 4.98
CA LYS A 172 -8.13 37.71 4.86
C LYS A 172 -7.90 38.16 3.41
N ASP A 173 -6.83 37.68 2.78
CA ASP A 173 -6.42 38.14 1.44
C ASP A 173 -7.37 37.69 0.34
N LEU A 174 -7.93 36.49 0.45
CA LEU A 174 -8.95 35.97 -0.47
C LEU A 174 -10.24 36.78 -0.36
N LYS A 175 -10.65 37.11 0.88
CA LYS A 175 -11.81 37.98 1.12
C LYS A 175 -11.55 39.40 0.60
N ASP A 176 -10.40 39.98 0.89
CA ASP A 176 -10.01 41.31 0.40
C ASP A 176 -9.97 41.35 -1.14
N PHE A 177 -9.52 40.26 -1.78
CA PHE A 177 -9.55 40.11 -3.23
C PHE A 177 -10.97 40.04 -3.79
N LEU A 178 -11.85 39.25 -3.17
CA LEU A 178 -13.26 39.15 -3.53
C LEU A 178 -13.97 40.51 -3.38
N ASP A 179 -13.82 41.15 -2.23
CA ASP A 179 -14.45 42.44 -1.92
C ASP A 179 -13.98 43.53 -2.90
N SER A 180 -12.69 43.51 -3.27
CA SER A 180 -12.12 44.41 -4.27
C SER A 180 -12.71 44.18 -5.67
N TYR A 181 -12.93 42.92 -6.06
CA TYR A 181 -13.59 42.57 -7.33
C TYR A 181 -15.06 42.96 -7.36
N VAL A 182 -15.81 42.72 -6.27
CA VAL A 182 -17.23 43.07 -6.14
C VAL A 182 -17.41 44.59 -6.21
N LYS A 183 -16.50 45.34 -5.58
CA LYS A 183 -16.48 46.81 -5.61
C LYS A 183 -16.08 47.37 -6.98
N ASP A 184 -15.07 46.77 -7.62
CA ASP A 184 -14.56 47.21 -8.92
C ASP A 184 -14.10 46.00 -9.76
N LYS A 185 -14.89 45.65 -10.79
CA LYS A 185 -14.57 44.54 -11.70
C LYS A 185 -13.25 44.75 -12.45
N SER A 186 -12.78 46.00 -12.61
CA SER A 186 -11.49 46.30 -13.25
C SER A 186 -10.28 45.85 -12.42
N THR A 187 -10.47 45.55 -11.13
CA THR A 187 -9.45 44.98 -10.25
C THR A 187 -8.91 43.67 -10.79
N LEU A 188 -9.78 42.81 -11.36
CA LEU A 188 -9.36 41.54 -11.94
C LEU A 188 -8.48 41.76 -13.16
N SER A 189 -8.88 42.64 -14.08
CA SER A 189 -8.11 42.96 -15.27
C SER A 189 -6.74 43.53 -14.93
N LYS A 190 -6.65 44.41 -13.93
CA LYS A 190 -5.38 44.96 -13.42
C LYS A 190 -4.47 43.87 -12.87
N PHE A 191 -5.01 42.97 -12.05
CA PHE A 191 -4.24 41.87 -11.47
C PHE A 191 -3.71 40.89 -12.54
N ILE A 192 -4.48 40.62 -13.59
CA ILE A 192 -4.04 39.76 -14.70
C ILE A 192 -2.90 40.42 -15.49
N ILE A 193 -3.00 41.73 -15.74
CA ILE A 193 -1.93 42.50 -16.38
C ILE A 193 -0.64 42.38 -15.56
N GLU A 194 -0.71 42.55 -14.24
CA GLU A 194 0.44 42.40 -13.34
C GLU A 194 1.03 40.98 -13.35
N LEU A 195 0.18 39.94 -13.47
CA LEU A 195 0.63 38.55 -13.55
C LEU A 195 1.40 38.22 -14.84
N ILE A 196 1.08 38.85 -15.96
CA ILE A 196 1.73 38.61 -17.26
C ILE A 196 2.85 39.61 -17.58
N ASP A 197 3.06 40.61 -16.72
CA ASP A 197 4.02 41.68 -16.96
C ASP A 197 5.48 41.20 -16.81
N GLN A 198 6.07 40.81 -17.93
CA GLN A 198 7.48 40.41 -18.00
C GLN A 198 8.44 41.61 -18.02
N ARG A 199 7.94 42.85 -18.14
CA ARG A 199 8.77 44.06 -18.20
C ARG A 199 9.15 44.56 -16.80
N ASN A 200 8.39 44.18 -15.77
CA ASN A 200 8.67 44.54 -14.38
C ASN A 200 8.67 43.30 -13.47
N PRO A 201 9.87 42.70 -13.23
CA PRO A 201 10.00 41.50 -12.40
C PRO A 201 9.43 41.66 -10.97
N LEU A 202 9.58 42.84 -10.36
CA LEU A 202 9.10 43.11 -9.00
C LEU A 202 7.56 43.18 -8.92
N VAL A 203 6.90 43.72 -9.94
CA VAL A 203 5.44 43.75 -10.03
C VAL A 203 4.91 42.33 -10.21
N ARG A 204 5.54 41.56 -11.11
CA ARG A 204 5.18 40.17 -11.36
C ARG A 204 5.38 39.29 -10.14
N GLU A 205 6.48 39.45 -9.41
CA GLU A 205 6.78 38.70 -8.18
C GLU A 205 5.72 38.97 -7.11
N LYS A 206 5.38 40.25 -6.85
CA LYS A 206 4.28 40.61 -5.94
C LYS A 206 2.93 40.04 -6.37
N ALA A 207 2.65 40.04 -7.68
CA ALA A 207 1.44 39.46 -8.22
C ALA A 207 1.41 37.93 -8.05
N LEU A 208 2.55 37.25 -8.22
CA LEU A 208 2.71 35.81 -7.99
C LEU A 208 2.62 35.46 -6.50
N ASP A 209 3.15 36.27 -5.59
CA ASP A 209 3.00 36.08 -4.13
C ASP A 209 1.56 36.25 -3.68
N LYS A 210 0.90 37.28 -4.21
CA LYS A 210 -0.53 37.52 -3.99
C LYS A 210 -1.36 36.37 -4.57
N LEU A 211 -1.03 35.90 -5.78
CA LEU A 211 -1.66 34.75 -6.40
C LEU A 211 -1.46 33.50 -5.54
N LYS A 212 -0.24 33.23 -5.07
CA LYS A 212 0.10 32.10 -4.19
C LYS A 212 -0.72 32.15 -2.90
N THR A 213 -0.86 33.33 -2.30
CA THR A 213 -1.65 33.52 -1.07
C THR A 213 -3.14 33.28 -1.32
N ILE A 214 -3.71 33.91 -2.35
CA ILE A 214 -5.13 33.78 -2.74
C ILE A 214 -5.44 32.32 -3.10
N THR A 215 -4.62 31.70 -3.94
CA THR A 215 -4.80 30.31 -4.36
C THR A 215 -4.63 29.33 -3.20
N SER A 216 -3.70 29.58 -2.27
CA SER A 216 -3.59 28.77 -1.04
C SER A 216 -4.82 28.89 -0.15
N GLN A 217 -5.32 30.11 0.06
CA GLN A 217 -6.56 30.33 0.82
C GLN A 217 -7.78 29.73 0.11
N TYR A 218 -7.82 29.78 -1.23
CA TYR A 218 -8.87 29.16 -2.04
C TYR A 218 -8.82 27.63 -1.99
N ILE A 219 -7.63 27.02 -2.08
CA ILE A 219 -7.42 25.58 -1.88
C ILE A 219 -7.92 25.18 -0.49
N ASN A 220 -7.54 25.93 0.55
CA ASN A 220 -7.98 25.66 1.91
C ASN A 220 -9.51 25.78 2.04
N LEU A 221 -10.11 26.83 1.47
CA LEU A 221 -11.56 27.01 1.45
C LEU A 221 -12.29 25.82 0.80
N GLN A 222 -11.86 25.42 -0.40
CA GLN A 222 -12.41 24.27 -1.13
C GLN A 222 -12.22 22.97 -0.35
N MET A 223 -11.07 22.82 0.29
CA MET A 223 -10.74 21.65 1.09
C MET A 223 -11.62 21.58 2.34
N GLU A 224 -11.82 22.70 3.05
CA GLU A 224 -12.71 22.77 4.22
C GLU A 224 -14.16 22.51 3.83
N ASP A 225 -14.64 23.10 2.73
CA ASP A 225 -15.98 22.81 2.18
C ASP A 225 -16.14 21.33 1.81
N TYR A 226 -15.11 20.75 1.17
CA TYR A 226 -15.07 19.33 0.85
C TYR A 226 -15.09 18.47 2.12
N LYS A 227 -14.28 18.78 3.12
CA LYS A 227 -14.22 18.06 4.39
C LYS A 227 -15.55 18.09 5.12
N ILE A 228 -16.14 19.27 5.29
CA ILE A 228 -17.44 19.44 5.96
C ILE A 228 -18.50 18.57 5.29
N LYS A 229 -18.62 18.69 3.95
CA LYS A 229 -19.55 17.90 3.16
C LYS A 229 -19.27 16.40 3.30
N ARG A 230 -18.01 15.99 3.13
CA ARG A 230 -17.66 14.59 3.07
C ARG A 230 -17.73 13.90 4.43
N LYS A 231 -17.42 14.59 5.54
CA LYS A 231 -17.65 14.07 6.88
C LYS A 231 -19.13 13.82 7.13
N ALA A 232 -19.99 14.77 6.76
CA ALA A 232 -21.44 14.58 6.87
C ALA A 232 -21.88 13.33 6.11
N GLU A 233 -21.44 13.16 4.86
CA GLU A 233 -21.74 11.96 4.07
C GLU A 233 -21.19 10.66 4.70
N ILE A 234 -19.97 10.66 5.22
CA ILE A 234 -19.35 9.50 5.87
C ILE A 234 -20.19 9.06 7.06
N TYR A 235 -20.67 10.01 7.86
CA TYR A 235 -21.55 9.71 8.96
C TYR A 235 -22.95 9.28 8.47
N ASP A 236 -23.58 9.99 7.54
CA ASP A 236 -24.94 9.67 7.09
C ASP A 236 -25.02 8.29 6.42
N GLN A 237 -23.99 7.91 5.66
CA GLN A 237 -23.89 6.62 4.96
C GLN A 237 -23.33 5.50 5.85
N ASN A 238 -22.99 5.80 7.10
CA ASN A 238 -22.31 4.89 8.03
C ASN A 238 -21.09 4.17 7.42
N VAL A 239 -20.25 4.91 6.69
CA VAL A 239 -19.06 4.34 6.01
C VAL A 239 -18.09 3.71 7.01
N LEU A 240 -18.01 4.28 8.22
CA LEU A 240 -17.17 3.79 9.31
C LEU A 240 -17.77 2.59 10.07
N LYS A 241 -18.97 2.10 9.69
CA LYS A 241 -19.67 0.99 10.36
C LYS A 241 -19.83 1.20 11.87
N ILE A 242 -20.16 2.42 12.29
CA ILE A 242 -20.35 2.77 13.69
C ILE A 242 -21.76 2.32 14.10
N GLU A 243 -21.84 1.53 15.16
CA GLU A 243 -23.12 1.24 15.80
C GLU A 243 -23.63 2.49 16.50
N ARG A 244 -24.74 3.03 16.02
CA ARG A 244 -25.36 4.22 16.60
C ARG A 244 -26.52 3.83 17.48
N LYS A 245 -26.48 4.27 18.73
CA LYS A 245 -27.65 4.24 19.59
C LYS A 245 -28.63 5.33 19.17
N VAL A 246 -29.92 5.06 19.33
CA VAL A 246 -30.96 6.09 19.24
C VAL A 246 -30.74 7.11 20.35
N GLU A 247 -30.93 8.40 20.06
CA GLU A 247 -30.76 9.46 21.05
C GLU A 247 -31.64 9.18 22.26
N ARG A 248 -31.05 9.17 23.46
CA ARG A 248 -31.70 8.69 24.68
C ARG A 248 -33.09 9.28 24.90
N ASN A 249 -33.24 10.60 24.81
CA ASN A 249 -34.52 11.23 25.11
C ASN A 249 -35.53 11.00 23.98
N TYR A 250 -35.08 10.88 22.74
CA TYR A 250 -35.91 10.46 21.62
C TYR A 250 -36.43 9.03 21.87
N LEU A 251 -35.53 8.09 22.19
CA LEU A 251 -35.89 6.70 22.47
C LEU A 251 -36.91 6.59 23.62
N ILE A 252 -36.59 7.19 24.77
CA ILE A 252 -37.46 7.15 25.96
C ILE A 252 -38.83 7.79 25.67
N LYS A 253 -38.86 8.91 24.94
CA LYS A 253 -40.12 9.57 24.57
C LYS A 253 -41.03 8.61 23.81
N TYR A 254 -40.53 7.98 22.76
CA TYR A 254 -41.33 7.07 21.94
C TYR A 254 -41.67 5.76 22.63
N ILE A 255 -40.80 5.25 23.50
CA ILE A 255 -41.15 4.10 24.34
C ILE A 255 -42.33 4.42 25.26
N VAL A 256 -42.33 5.61 25.87
CA VAL A 256 -43.45 6.05 26.75
C VAL A 256 -44.72 6.34 25.95
N GLU A 257 -44.61 6.91 24.75
CA GLU A 257 -45.75 7.25 23.89
C GLU A 257 -46.36 6.00 23.21
N ASP A 258 -45.54 5.15 22.58
CA ASP A 258 -45.99 4.09 21.66
C ASP A 258 -46.20 2.72 22.31
N CYS A 259 -45.46 2.35 23.36
CA CYS A 259 -45.59 1.03 24.00
C CYS A 259 -46.78 0.99 24.94
N SER A 260 -47.45 -0.16 25.12
CA SER A 260 -48.57 -0.23 26.07
C SER A 260 -48.09 -0.07 27.52
N LEU A 261 -49.00 0.29 28.42
CA LEU A 261 -48.66 0.38 29.86
C LEU A 261 -48.19 -0.98 30.39
N ASP A 262 -48.82 -2.07 29.97
CA ASP A 262 -48.48 -3.42 30.38
C ASP A 262 -47.08 -3.82 29.93
N ASP A 263 -46.68 -3.45 28.70
CA ASP A 263 -45.33 -3.71 28.17
C ASP A 263 -44.25 -2.96 28.98
N LEU A 264 -44.54 -1.72 29.40
CA LEU A 264 -43.61 -0.91 30.20
C LEU A 264 -43.48 -1.45 31.63
N ILE A 265 -44.57 -1.95 32.21
CA ILE A 265 -44.56 -2.59 33.54
C ILE A 265 -43.81 -3.92 33.47
N ASP A 266 -44.02 -4.71 32.41
CA ASP A 266 -43.28 -5.95 32.18
C ASP A 266 -41.77 -5.71 32.02
N LEU A 267 -41.37 -4.68 31.26
CA LEU A 267 -39.98 -4.25 31.16
C LEU A 267 -39.39 -3.99 32.54
N PHE A 268 -40.08 -3.19 33.37
CA PHE A 268 -39.59 -2.84 34.70
C PHE A 268 -39.51 -4.07 35.61
N ASN A 269 -40.47 -4.99 35.54
CA ASN A 269 -40.42 -6.25 36.29
C ASN A 269 -39.23 -7.13 35.89
N ARG A 270 -38.84 -7.14 34.61
CA ARG A 270 -37.71 -7.95 34.10
C ARG A 270 -36.36 -7.34 34.40
N THR A 271 -36.26 -6.01 34.36
CA THR A 271 -34.98 -5.28 34.40
C THR A 271 -34.68 -4.66 35.75
N CYS A 272 -35.69 -4.13 36.45
CA CYS A 272 -35.53 -3.40 37.71
C CYS A 272 -36.76 -3.53 38.63
N PRO A 273 -37.17 -4.76 39.03
CA PRO A 273 -38.40 -5.00 39.79
C PRO A 273 -38.44 -4.26 41.13
N GLU A 274 -37.29 -4.01 41.75
CA GLU A 274 -37.16 -3.27 43.00
C GLU A 274 -37.63 -1.82 42.88
N LYS A 275 -37.63 -1.24 41.66
CA LYS A 275 -38.11 0.11 41.39
C LYS A 275 -39.64 0.21 41.41
N LEU A 276 -40.35 -0.92 41.23
CA LEU A 276 -41.80 -0.99 41.25
C LEU A 276 -42.38 -1.21 42.65
N ASP A 277 -41.54 -1.48 43.66
CA ASP A 277 -41.97 -1.66 45.04
C ASP A 277 -42.66 -0.40 45.59
N ALA A 278 -43.73 -0.58 46.36
CA ALA A 278 -44.47 0.48 47.02
C ALA A 278 -43.59 1.30 47.99
N SER A 279 -42.52 0.71 48.55
CA SER A 279 -41.58 1.44 49.40
C SER A 279 -40.50 2.22 48.64
N TYR A 280 -40.32 2.03 47.33
CA TYR A 280 -39.17 2.58 46.59
C TYR A 280 -39.08 4.12 46.67
N LEU A 281 -40.22 4.81 46.59
CA LEU A 281 -40.27 6.27 46.65
C LEU A 281 -40.22 6.83 48.08
N ASN A 282 -40.28 5.98 49.12
CA ASN A 282 -40.39 6.38 50.53
C ASN A 282 -41.46 7.47 50.74
N ASN A 283 -42.62 7.33 50.09
CA ASN A 283 -43.63 8.37 50.04
C ASN A 283 -44.73 8.17 51.11
N PRO A 284 -44.97 9.13 52.02
CA PRO A 284 -46.04 9.04 53.01
C PRO A 284 -47.46 9.01 52.42
N ASN A 285 -47.64 9.41 51.16
CA ASN A 285 -48.92 9.41 50.44
C ASN A 285 -49.21 8.12 49.65
N GLY A 286 -48.34 7.10 49.73
CA GLY A 286 -48.54 5.80 49.08
C GLY A 286 -48.37 5.77 47.55
N ILE A 287 -47.85 6.85 46.93
CA ILE A 287 -47.68 6.92 45.48
C ILE A 287 -46.57 5.95 45.03
N THR A 288 -46.85 5.13 44.02
CA THR A 288 -45.93 4.14 43.45
C THR A 288 -45.34 4.58 42.11
N ILE A 289 -44.20 4.00 41.69
CA ILE A 289 -43.64 4.24 40.34
C ILE A 289 -44.61 3.83 39.24
N LYS A 290 -45.41 2.78 39.47
CA LYS A 290 -46.48 2.35 38.57
C LYS A 290 -47.50 3.47 38.33
N GLU A 291 -48.00 4.09 39.39
CA GLU A 291 -48.94 5.23 39.28
C GLU A 291 -48.30 6.45 38.59
N VAL A 292 -47.02 6.72 38.87
CA VAL A 292 -46.28 7.80 38.21
C VAL A 292 -46.16 7.54 36.70
N LEU A 293 -45.91 6.30 36.30
CA LEU A 293 -45.85 5.87 34.90
C LEU A 293 -47.21 5.97 34.20
N GLU A 294 -48.29 5.54 34.85
CA GLU A 294 -49.68 5.65 34.36
C GLU A 294 -50.05 7.10 34.03
N TRP A 295 -49.77 8.02 34.94
CA TRP A 295 -50.02 9.46 34.73
C TRP A 295 -49.12 10.05 33.65
N LYS A 296 -47.85 9.62 33.59
CA LYS A 296 -46.89 10.08 32.59
C LYS A 296 -47.32 9.68 31.17
N LYS A 297 -47.89 8.48 31.01
CA LYS A 297 -48.36 7.94 29.72
C LYS A 297 -49.70 8.52 29.29
N ASN A 298 -50.69 8.52 30.19
CA ASN A 298 -52.09 8.77 29.78
C ASN A 298 -52.50 10.24 29.87
N ASN A 299 -51.98 11.01 30.84
CA ASN A 299 -52.39 12.41 31.02
C ASN A 299 -51.34 13.28 31.76
N PRO A 300 -50.14 13.48 31.18
CA PRO A 300 -49.03 14.13 31.87
C PRO A 300 -49.30 15.59 32.25
N SER A 301 -50.07 16.32 31.45
CA SER A 301 -50.39 17.74 31.67
C SER A 301 -51.27 17.96 32.91
N ASN A 302 -52.18 17.02 33.20
CA ASN A 302 -53.13 17.13 34.31
C ASN A 302 -52.74 16.33 35.56
N ALA A 303 -51.55 15.73 35.59
CA ALA A 303 -51.08 14.98 36.75
C ALA A 303 -51.02 15.86 38.02
N PRO A 304 -51.43 15.32 39.19
CA PRO A 304 -51.29 15.98 40.51
C PRO A 304 -49.87 16.48 40.76
N LYS A 305 -49.71 17.54 41.56
CA LYS A 305 -48.39 18.13 41.86
C LYS A 305 -47.45 17.11 42.52
N GLU A 306 -48.02 16.28 43.38
CA GLU A 306 -47.35 15.21 44.12
C GLU A 306 -46.80 14.16 43.15
N ILE A 307 -47.54 13.80 42.11
CA ILE A 307 -47.11 12.85 41.07
C ILE A 307 -46.07 13.47 40.13
N LYS A 308 -46.27 14.73 39.71
CA LYS A 308 -45.31 15.45 38.86
C LYS A 308 -43.92 15.55 39.49
N SER A 309 -43.84 15.64 40.81
CA SER A 309 -42.56 15.67 41.54
C SER A 309 -41.70 14.42 41.28
N TYR A 310 -42.32 13.27 41.00
CA TYR A 310 -41.65 11.99 40.73
C TYR A 310 -41.35 11.72 39.26
N PHE A 311 -41.78 12.58 38.32
CA PHE A 311 -41.43 12.42 36.90
C PHE A 311 -39.91 12.44 36.66
N LYS A 312 -39.15 13.17 37.47
CA LYS A 312 -37.68 13.16 37.40
C LYS A 312 -37.11 11.80 37.81
N VAL A 313 -37.68 11.16 38.84
CA VAL A 313 -37.27 9.84 39.31
C VAL A 313 -37.58 8.78 38.26
N LEU A 314 -38.78 8.82 37.66
CA LEU A 314 -39.15 7.92 36.56
C LEU A 314 -38.23 8.09 35.34
N ASN A 315 -37.92 9.32 34.95
CA ASN A 315 -36.98 9.59 33.86
C ASN A 315 -35.56 9.09 34.16
N ASN A 316 -35.12 9.13 35.43
CA ASN A 316 -33.84 8.55 35.83
C ASN A 316 -33.85 7.03 35.68
N ILE A 317 -34.93 6.34 36.09
CA ILE A 317 -35.07 4.89 35.89
C ILE A 317 -34.96 4.54 34.39
N PHE A 318 -35.67 5.26 33.51
CA PHE A 318 -35.51 5.07 32.07
C PHE A 318 -34.09 5.42 31.56
N GLY A 319 -33.40 6.36 32.22
CA GLY A 319 -32.01 6.69 31.94
C GLY A 319 -31.06 5.55 32.31
N ASP A 320 -31.28 4.89 33.45
CA ASP A 320 -30.53 3.73 33.90
C ASP A 320 -30.78 2.54 32.96
N LEU A 321 -32.04 2.28 32.61
CA LEU A 321 -32.42 1.27 31.61
C LEU A 321 -31.80 1.53 30.23
N TYR A 322 -31.64 2.78 29.82
CA TYR A 322 -30.95 3.11 28.56
C TYR A 322 -29.47 2.72 28.58
N ILE A 323 -28.83 2.79 29.75
CA ILE A 323 -27.42 2.43 29.91
C ILE A 323 -27.28 0.91 29.99
N GLU A 324 -28.11 0.27 30.81
CA GLU A 324 -27.96 -1.14 31.20
C GLU A 324 -28.72 -2.12 30.29
N HIS A 325 -29.84 -1.69 29.69
CA HIS A 325 -30.79 -2.51 28.93
C HIS A 325 -31.21 -1.88 27.59
N TYR A 326 -30.27 -1.23 26.88
CA TYR A 326 -30.53 -0.52 25.62
C TYR A 326 -31.27 -1.36 24.57
N GLU A 327 -30.84 -2.61 24.34
CA GLU A 327 -31.45 -3.49 23.33
C GLU A 327 -32.91 -3.82 23.66
N GLU A 328 -33.24 -4.00 24.93
CA GLU A 328 -34.62 -4.26 25.35
C GLU A 328 -35.50 -3.05 25.06
N LEU A 329 -35.04 -1.84 25.42
CA LEU A 329 -35.71 -0.59 25.10
C LEU A 329 -35.86 -0.39 23.58
N PHE A 330 -34.79 -0.65 22.82
CA PHE A 330 -34.78 -0.46 21.37
C PHE A 330 -35.67 -1.45 20.62
N ASN A 331 -35.91 -2.65 21.17
CA ASN A 331 -36.80 -3.63 20.54
C ASN A 331 -38.30 -3.37 20.82
N MET A 332 -38.64 -2.51 21.79
CA MET A 332 -40.04 -2.21 22.14
C MET A 332 -40.73 -1.23 21.18
N ILE A 333 -39.96 -0.48 20.40
CA ILE A 333 -40.42 0.55 19.45
C ILE A 333 -40.57 -0.02 18.04
N LYS A 334 -41.63 0.39 17.34
CA LYS A 334 -41.95 -0.04 15.96
C LYS A 334 -41.72 1.10 14.96
N PHE A 335 -40.45 1.45 14.70
CA PHE A 335 -40.11 2.57 13.79
C PHE A 335 -39.97 2.21 12.31
N LYS A 336 -40.16 3.20 11.43
CA LYS A 336 -39.56 3.22 10.09
C LYS A 336 -38.12 3.76 10.21
N ARG A 337 -37.12 3.03 9.67
CA ARG A 337 -35.67 3.34 9.82
C ARG A 337 -35.24 4.77 9.45
N GLN A 338 -36.02 5.45 8.61
CA GLN A 338 -35.72 6.77 8.06
C GLN A 338 -36.07 7.96 8.99
N ASP A 339 -36.80 7.73 10.09
CA ASP A 339 -37.23 8.80 11.00
C ASP A 339 -36.46 8.82 12.34
N ILE A 340 -35.50 7.91 12.52
CA ILE A 340 -34.79 7.69 13.78
C ILE A 340 -33.74 8.79 14.01
N LYS A 341 -33.82 9.45 15.17
CA LYS A 341 -32.78 10.37 15.63
C LYS A 341 -31.72 9.59 16.40
N TYR A 342 -30.54 9.47 15.82
CA TYR A 342 -29.40 8.82 16.47
C TYR A 342 -28.65 9.77 17.40
N ASP A 343 -27.99 9.21 18.41
CA ASP A 343 -27.05 9.95 19.23
C ASP A 343 -25.88 10.46 18.36
N THR A 344 -25.47 11.68 18.65
CA THR A 344 -24.32 12.33 18.02
C THR A 344 -23.03 12.05 18.78
N LYS A 345 -23.14 11.51 19.99
CA LYS A 345 -22.05 10.92 20.75
C LYS A 345 -21.97 9.45 20.41
N TYR A 346 -20.85 9.07 19.82
CA TYR A 346 -20.51 7.68 19.58
C TYR A 346 -19.07 7.46 19.97
N GLU A 347 -18.84 6.24 20.40
CA GLU A 347 -17.59 5.73 20.91
C GLU A 347 -17.38 4.37 20.23
N ILE A 348 -16.20 4.16 19.66
CA ILE A 348 -15.80 2.88 19.07
C ILE A 348 -14.80 2.26 20.04
N ASP A 349 -15.16 1.13 20.64
CA ASP A 349 -14.25 0.37 21.48
C ASP A 349 -13.52 -0.70 20.66
N ASN A 350 -12.27 -0.42 20.33
CA ASN A 350 -11.37 -1.35 19.64
C ASN A 350 -10.43 -2.09 20.61
N SER A 351 -10.73 -2.12 21.92
CA SER A 351 -9.87 -2.78 22.92
C SER A 351 -9.65 -4.27 22.62
N SER A 352 -10.63 -4.94 22.00
CA SER A 352 -10.50 -6.34 21.57
C SER A 352 -9.44 -6.56 20.48
N GLU A 353 -9.13 -5.54 19.67
CA GLU A 353 -8.08 -5.60 18.64
C GLU A 353 -6.68 -5.59 19.26
N ILE A 354 -6.48 -4.97 20.43
CA ILE A 354 -5.22 -5.06 21.17
C ILE A 354 -4.92 -6.52 21.52
N LEU A 355 -5.91 -7.25 22.01
CA LEU A 355 -5.74 -8.66 22.38
C LEU A 355 -5.41 -9.52 21.15
N LYS A 356 -6.07 -9.27 20.02
CA LYS A 356 -5.76 -9.95 18.75
C LYS A 356 -4.33 -9.65 18.30
N ALA A 357 -3.91 -8.39 18.40
CA ALA A 357 -2.55 -8.00 18.05
C ALA A 357 -1.53 -8.70 18.94
N LEU A 358 -1.74 -8.75 20.25
CA LEU A 358 -0.86 -9.47 21.17
C LEU A 358 -0.75 -10.97 20.84
N LYS A 359 -1.83 -11.62 20.38
CA LYS A 359 -1.81 -13.04 19.96
C LYS A 359 -1.06 -13.29 18.64
N GLY A 360 -0.94 -12.30 17.76
CA GLY A 360 -0.44 -12.47 16.38
C GLY A 360 0.88 -11.78 16.02
N THR A 361 1.59 -11.19 16.99
CA THR A 361 2.71 -10.26 16.72
C THR A 361 4.08 -10.77 17.17
N ASN A 362 5.12 -10.44 16.40
CA ASN A 362 6.50 -10.53 16.86
C ASN A 362 6.88 -9.27 17.66
N ILE A 363 6.73 -9.34 18.98
CA ILE A 363 6.90 -8.22 19.90
C ILE A 363 8.36 -7.84 20.22
N ASN A 364 9.35 -8.37 19.49
CA ASN A 364 10.76 -8.05 19.71
C ASN A 364 11.05 -6.55 19.59
N GLU A 365 10.64 -5.92 18.49
CA GLU A 365 10.85 -4.48 18.29
C GLU A 365 10.15 -3.64 19.37
N LEU A 366 8.99 -4.10 19.85
CA LEU A 366 8.26 -3.44 20.93
C LEU A 366 9.05 -3.47 22.25
N PHE A 367 9.66 -4.60 22.60
CA PHE A 367 10.47 -4.70 23.81
C PHE A 367 11.81 -3.99 23.71
N GLU A 368 12.44 -4.01 22.54
CA GLU A 368 13.65 -3.23 22.29
C GLU A 368 13.40 -1.73 22.44
N LEU A 369 12.20 -1.24 22.08
CA LEU A 369 11.80 0.15 22.30
C LEU A 369 11.77 0.53 23.79
N PHE A 370 11.60 -0.42 24.70
CA PHE A 370 11.54 -0.16 26.15
C PHE A 370 12.91 -0.10 26.83
N LEU A 371 13.98 -0.42 26.10
CA LEU A 371 15.34 -0.32 26.61
C LEU A 371 15.72 1.14 26.89
N PRO A 372 16.49 1.44 27.95
CA PRO A 372 16.84 2.81 28.36
C PRO A 372 17.46 3.66 27.24
N GLU A 373 18.29 3.05 26.38
CA GLU A 373 18.91 3.71 25.23
C GLU A 373 17.91 4.20 24.17
N ASN A 374 16.68 3.71 24.19
CA ASN A 374 15.61 4.06 23.25
C ASN A 374 14.54 4.98 23.88
N ASP A 375 14.77 5.57 25.07
CA ASP A 375 13.77 6.40 25.74
C ASP A 375 13.27 7.58 24.91
N ALA A 376 14.16 8.28 24.19
CA ALA A 376 13.76 9.38 23.32
C ALA A 376 12.80 8.91 22.21
N LYS A 377 13.11 7.76 21.60
CA LYS A 377 12.30 7.11 20.57
C LYS A 377 10.95 6.68 21.13
N TYR A 378 10.95 6.08 22.32
CA TYR A 378 9.74 5.70 23.03
C TYR A 378 8.81 6.91 23.25
N GLN A 379 9.34 8.03 23.72
CA GLN A 379 8.55 9.26 23.95
C GLN A 379 7.93 9.81 22.66
N ILE A 380 8.66 9.75 21.54
CA ILE A 380 8.13 10.16 20.23
C ILE A 380 6.94 9.28 19.83
N VAL A 381 7.07 7.96 19.96
CA VAL A 381 6.01 7.01 19.62
C VAL A 381 4.80 7.19 20.51
N LEU A 382 4.99 7.28 21.83
CA LEU A 382 3.91 7.45 22.80
C LEU A 382 3.11 8.72 22.50
N LYS A 383 3.80 9.84 22.24
CA LYS A 383 3.15 11.12 21.93
C LYS A 383 2.26 11.03 20.68
N ILE A 384 2.66 10.27 19.67
CA ILE A 384 1.86 10.08 18.45
C ILE A 384 0.65 9.19 18.73
N ILE A 385 0.85 8.10 19.48
CA ILE A 385 -0.23 7.20 19.89
C ILE A 385 -1.31 7.98 20.66
N GLU A 386 -0.91 8.76 21.66
CA GLU A 386 -1.85 9.55 22.47
C GLU A 386 -2.51 10.68 21.67
N LYS A 387 -1.74 11.41 20.86
CA LYS A 387 -2.28 12.54 20.08
C LYS A 387 -3.32 12.10 19.06
N TYR A 388 -3.11 10.96 18.41
CA TYR A 388 -3.92 10.51 17.29
C TYR A 388 -4.75 9.27 17.57
N HIS A 389 -4.70 8.70 18.77
CA HIS A 389 -5.39 7.45 19.13
C HIS A 389 -5.11 6.32 18.13
N ILE A 390 -3.84 6.15 17.74
CA ILE A 390 -3.40 5.19 16.69
C ILE A 390 -3.87 3.76 17.01
N ILE A 391 -3.79 3.35 18.28
CA ILE A 391 -4.19 2.02 18.73
C ILE A 391 -5.69 1.77 18.51
N GLY A 392 -6.52 2.81 18.61
CA GLY A 392 -7.96 2.73 18.37
C GLY A 392 -8.36 2.75 16.90
N MET A 393 -7.42 2.92 15.96
CA MET A 393 -7.71 2.88 14.52
C MET A 393 -7.91 1.42 14.07
N GLY A 394 -9.07 0.84 14.37
CA GLY A 394 -9.46 -0.46 13.83
C GLY A 394 -9.74 -0.42 12.33
N SER A 395 -10.27 -1.52 11.78
CA SER A 395 -10.61 -1.69 10.36
C SER A 395 -11.72 -0.75 9.84
N ASN A 396 -12.30 0.10 10.70
CA ASN A 396 -13.33 1.08 10.33
C ASN A 396 -12.86 2.07 9.24
N PHE A 397 -11.55 2.31 9.13
CA PHE A 397 -10.97 3.28 8.19
C PHE A 397 -10.50 2.68 6.86
N ASP A 398 -10.55 1.35 6.68
CA ASP A 398 -9.98 0.65 5.52
C ASP A 398 -10.51 1.20 4.18
N SER A 399 -11.83 1.40 4.08
CA SER A 399 -12.46 1.94 2.88
C SER A 399 -12.03 3.37 2.54
N ILE A 400 -11.54 4.12 3.52
CA ILE A 400 -10.99 5.46 3.34
C ILE A 400 -9.52 5.34 2.90
N PHE A 401 -8.74 4.45 3.52
CA PHE A 401 -7.35 4.19 3.16
C PHE A 401 -7.19 3.74 1.71
N GLU A 402 -8.01 2.80 1.25
CA GLU A 402 -8.02 2.33 -0.15
C GLU A 402 -8.18 3.47 -1.15
N ARG A 403 -9.07 4.42 -0.86
CA ARG A 403 -9.38 5.54 -1.78
C ARG A 403 -8.26 6.58 -1.87
N ILE A 404 -7.37 6.64 -0.88
CA ILE A 404 -6.27 7.60 -0.83
C ILE A 404 -4.90 6.96 -1.11
N ASN A 405 -4.90 5.72 -1.64
CA ASN A 405 -3.69 4.94 -1.91
C ASN A 405 -2.75 4.86 -0.69
N MET A 406 -3.32 4.70 0.51
CA MET A 406 -2.56 4.46 1.74
C MET A 406 -2.73 2.98 2.10
N SER A 407 -1.65 2.31 2.53
CA SER A 407 -1.76 0.96 3.09
C SER A 407 -2.75 0.97 4.26
N SER A 408 -3.69 0.02 4.30
CA SER A 408 -4.57 -0.16 5.46
C SER A 408 -3.73 -0.29 6.72
N PHE A 409 -4.08 0.46 7.77
CA PHE A 409 -3.39 0.32 9.05
C PHE A 409 -3.67 -1.07 9.63
N ASP A 410 -2.60 -1.78 9.96
CA ASP A 410 -2.65 -3.03 10.70
C ASP A 410 -1.87 -2.83 12.00
N LEU A 411 -2.55 -3.01 13.13
CA LEU A 411 -1.96 -2.86 14.45
C LEU A 411 -0.81 -3.85 14.68
N ILE A 412 -0.90 -5.07 14.13
CA ILE A 412 0.17 -6.07 14.17
C ILE A 412 1.39 -5.56 13.41
N TYR A 413 1.18 -5.04 12.21
CA TYR A 413 2.25 -4.49 11.38
C TYR A 413 2.93 -3.28 12.04
N PHE A 414 2.14 -2.40 12.65
CA PHE A 414 2.64 -1.25 13.40
C PHE A 414 3.54 -1.68 14.56
N ILE A 415 3.08 -2.61 15.40
CA ILE A 415 3.86 -3.09 16.55
C ILE A 415 5.14 -3.79 16.08
N ASN A 416 5.06 -4.60 15.01
CA ASN A 416 6.23 -5.29 14.44
C ASN A 416 7.31 -4.36 13.88
N ASN A 417 6.99 -3.10 13.57
CA ASN A 417 7.92 -2.13 12.97
C ASN A 417 8.11 -0.87 13.83
N ILE A 418 7.68 -0.92 15.09
CA ILE A 418 7.56 0.27 15.95
C ILE A 418 8.92 0.91 16.24
N LEU A 419 9.99 0.12 16.36
CA LEU A 419 11.33 0.62 16.63
C LEU A 419 11.97 1.25 15.39
N LYS A 420 11.81 0.59 14.24
CA LYS A 420 12.23 1.14 12.93
C LYS A 420 11.55 2.48 12.67
N LEU A 421 10.25 2.54 12.93
CA LEU A 421 9.45 3.75 12.82
C LEU A 421 10.01 4.83 13.74
N ALA A 422 10.16 4.55 15.03
CA ALA A 422 10.68 5.51 16.00
C ALA A 422 12.05 6.10 15.61
N THR A 423 12.94 5.26 15.05
CA THR A 423 14.25 5.68 14.56
C THR A 423 14.17 6.64 13.36
N GLN A 424 13.17 6.51 12.48
CA GLN A 424 12.95 7.46 11.40
C GLN A 424 12.32 8.76 11.92
N LEU A 425 11.37 8.65 12.85
CA LEU A 425 10.68 9.81 13.42
C LEU A 425 11.65 10.71 14.20
N GLU A 426 12.61 10.12 14.92
CA GLU A 426 13.67 10.86 15.65
C GLU A 426 14.51 11.76 14.73
N LYS A 427 14.70 11.38 13.45
CA LYS A 427 15.47 12.18 12.49
C LYS A 427 14.71 13.39 11.94
N SER A 428 13.38 13.47 12.10
CA SER A 428 12.56 14.48 11.41
C SER A 428 12.51 15.84 12.12
N ASN A 429 12.92 15.93 13.40
CA ASN A 429 12.99 17.16 14.22
C ASN A 429 11.73 18.06 14.25
N GLN A 430 10.62 17.64 13.67
CA GLN A 430 9.38 18.42 13.50
C GLN A 430 8.17 17.70 14.10
N GLU A 431 7.10 18.45 14.36
CA GLU A 431 5.83 17.88 14.78
C GLU A 431 5.21 17.06 13.64
N ILE A 432 5.17 15.74 13.82
CA ILE A 432 4.79 14.78 12.77
C ILE A 432 3.27 14.76 12.63
N LYS A 433 2.78 14.99 11.40
CA LYS A 433 1.35 14.89 11.09
C LYS A 433 0.94 13.44 10.94
N LEU A 434 -0.33 13.14 11.21
CA LEU A 434 -0.89 11.79 11.09
C LEU A 434 -0.64 11.17 9.71
N VAL A 435 -0.84 11.94 8.63
CA VAL A 435 -0.59 11.47 7.26
C VAL A 435 0.90 11.13 7.04
N GLU A 436 1.81 11.96 7.55
CA GLU A 436 3.26 11.74 7.42
C GLU A 436 3.69 10.50 8.20
N PHE A 437 3.14 10.30 9.41
CA PHE A 437 3.34 9.08 10.19
C PHE A 437 2.92 7.83 9.39
N PHE A 438 1.73 7.86 8.78
CA PHE A 438 1.27 6.76 7.94
C PHE A 438 2.09 6.61 6.66
N ASP A 439 2.54 7.69 6.04
CA ASP A 439 3.41 7.62 4.88
C ASP A 439 4.79 7.04 5.22
N ILE A 440 5.29 7.22 6.44
CA ILE A 440 6.51 6.57 6.95
C ILE A 440 6.25 5.08 7.21
N LEU A 441 5.11 4.74 7.84
CA LEU A 441 4.73 3.35 8.07
C LEU A 441 4.53 2.60 6.74
N ASP A 442 3.83 3.22 5.79
CA ASP A 442 3.66 2.74 4.42
C ASP A 442 4.97 2.79 3.64
N SER A 443 5.95 3.64 4.01
CA SER A 443 7.25 3.68 3.33
C SER A 443 7.99 2.35 3.41
N PHE A 444 7.74 1.54 4.44
CA PHE A 444 8.28 0.20 4.55
C PHE A 444 7.76 -0.71 3.41
N ASP A 445 6.51 -0.52 2.97
CA ASP A 445 5.91 -1.17 1.81
C ASP A 445 6.23 -0.40 0.50
N LYS A 446 6.29 0.95 0.48
CA LYS A 446 6.72 1.74 -0.69
C LYS A 446 8.15 1.44 -1.09
N LYS A 447 9.08 1.20 -0.15
CA LYS A 447 10.44 0.76 -0.49
C LYS A 447 10.39 -0.49 -1.36
N SER A 448 9.47 -1.42 -1.07
CA SER A 448 9.34 -2.66 -1.84
C SER A 448 8.72 -2.38 -3.21
N HIS A 449 7.70 -1.51 -3.26
CA HIS A 449 7.09 -1.05 -4.51
C HIS A 449 8.10 -0.31 -5.40
N THR A 450 8.92 0.56 -4.84
CA THR A 450 9.95 1.32 -5.57
C THR A 450 11.06 0.40 -6.04
N LEU A 451 11.53 -0.53 -5.21
CA LEU A 451 12.64 -1.43 -5.56
C LEU A 451 12.25 -2.49 -6.58
N LEU A 452 11.09 -3.13 -6.40
CA LEU A 452 10.64 -4.29 -7.17
C LEU A 452 9.60 -3.94 -8.25
N GLY A 453 8.96 -2.78 -8.15
CA GLY A 453 7.71 -2.48 -8.85
C GLY A 453 6.49 -2.99 -8.05
N LYS A 454 5.40 -2.22 -8.08
CA LYS A 454 4.17 -2.50 -7.31
C LYS A 454 3.68 -3.95 -7.46
N GLU A 455 3.58 -4.43 -8.69
CA GLU A 455 3.06 -5.77 -8.97
C GLU A 455 3.94 -6.88 -8.38
N ASN A 456 5.26 -6.79 -8.55
CA ASN A 456 6.19 -7.80 -8.05
C ASN A 456 6.24 -7.81 -6.51
N ALA A 457 6.21 -6.63 -5.89
CA ALA A 457 6.17 -6.50 -4.44
C ALA A 457 4.88 -7.08 -3.84
N ILE A 458 3.71 -6.86 -4.46
CA ILE A 458 2.45 -7.48 -4.04
C ILE A 458 2.52 -9.00 -4.16
N LEU A 459 3.03 -9.54 -5.28
CA LEU A 459 3.19 -10.98 -5.47
C LEU A 459 4.13 -11.60 -4.44
N MET A 460 5.24 -10.91 -4.12
CA MET A 460 6.13 -11.33 -3.04
C MET A 460 5.42 -11.31 -1.68
N ALA A 461 4.56 -10.33 -1.42
CA ALA A 461 3.83 -10.24 -0.17
C ALA A 461 2.70 -11.28 -0.01
N THR A 462 2.05 -11.67 -1.10
CA THR A 462 0.81 -12.46 -1.07
C THR A 462 1.03 -13.98 -1.12
N ASN A 463 2.18 -14.45 -1.60
CA ASN A 463 2.51 -15.89 -1.74
C ASN A 463 1.40 -16.75 -2.40
N PRO A 464 0.86 -16.36 -3.57
CA PRO A 464 -0.31 -17.03 -4.13
C PRO A 464 0.00 -18.44 -4.68
N GLY A 465 -0.99 -19.32 -4.63
CA GLY A 465 -1.03 -20.63 -5.30
C GLY A 465 -1.07 -21.86 -4.38
N PRO A 466 -1.27 -23.07 -4.93
CA PRO A 466 -1.36 -24.32 -4.17
C PRO A 466 -0.01 -24.77 -3.58
N ASN A 467 1.11 -24.25 -4.10
CA ASN A 467 2.48 -24.55 -3.69
C ASN A 467 3.13 -23.33 -3.01
N PHE A 468 2.52 -22.85 -1.92
CA PHE A 468 3.00 -21.70 -1.17
C PHE A 468 4.43 -21.95 -0.63
N ALA A 469 5.24 -20.89 -0.56
CA ALA A 469 6.55 -20.97 0.10
C ALA A 469 6.36 -21.20 1.61
N ASN A 470 7.26 -21.98 2.24
CA ASN A 470 7.23 -22.23 3.68
C ASN A 470 7.63 -21.01 4.52
N LEU A 471 8.19 -19.98 3.87
CA LEU A 471 8.59 -18.71 4.48
C LEU A 471 7.42 -17.73 4.50
N ASN A 472 7.31 -16.97 5.59
CA ASN A 472 6.30 -15.91 5.72
C ASN A 472 6.66 -14.66 4.88
N LYS A 473 5.71 -13.70 4.78
CA LYS A 473 5.87 -12.44 4.01
C LYS A 473 7.19 -11.73 4.36
N THR A 474 7.44 -11.54 5.66
CA THR A 474 8.59 -10.78 6.17
C THR A 474 9.90 -11.48 5.84
N GLU A 475 9.99 -12.80 6.04
CA GLU A 475 11.17 -13.60 5.73
C GLU A 475 11.52 -13.57 4.24
N ARG A 476 10.50 -13.64 3.37
CA ARG A 476 10.70 -13.55 1.91
C ARG A 476 11.19 -12.17 1.50
N LEU A 477 10.61 -11.11 2.06
CA LEU A 477 11.06 -9.73 1.80
C LEU A 477 12.49 -9.49 2.30
N ASN A 478 12.88 -10.06 3.45
CA ASN A 478 14.24 -9.93 3.98
C ASN A 478 15.30 -10.57 3.08
N GLN A 479 14.95 -11.61 2.30
CA GLN A 479 15.89 -12.26 1.38
C GLN A 479 16.05 -11.51 0.05
N VAL A 480 15.18 -10.54 -0.27
CA VAL A 480 15.20 -9.80 -1.54
C VAL A 480 16.56 -9.19 -1.84
N SER A 481 17.18 -8.51 -0.88
CA SER A 481 18.48 -7.86 -1.08
C SER A 481 19.58 -8.85 -1.47
N ALA A 482 19.59 -10.03 -0.86
CA ALA A 482 20.57 -11.07 -1.20
C ALA A 482 20.38 -11.57 -2.63
N TYR A 483 19.14 -11.77 -3.08
CA TYR A 483 18.86 -12.18 -4.45
C TYR A 483 19.14 -11.07 -5.47
N LEU A 484 18.81 -9.82 -5.18
CA LEU A 484 19.16 -8.69 -6.04
C LEU A 484 20.68 -8.57 -6.22
N ARG A 485 21.46 -8.76 -5.15
CA ARG A 485 22.93 -8.81 -5.26
C ARG A 485 23.39 -9.90 -6.23
N LYS A 486 22.83 -11.11 -6.14
CA LYS A 486 23.15 -12.23 -7.05
C LYS A 486 22.74 -11.95 -8.50
N MET A 487 21.55 -11.39 -8.71
CA MET A 487 21.03 -10.99 -10.03
C MET A 487 21.92 -9.95 -10.71
N TYR A 488 22.34 -8.92 -9.97
CA TYR A 488 23.24 -7.88 -10.48
C TYR A 488 24.70 -8.34 -10.56
N ALA A 489 25.08 -9.39 -9.83
CA ALA A 489 26.39 -10.03 -9.91
C ALA A 489 26.64 -10.72 -11.26
N ARG A 490 25.56 -11.03 -12.00
CA ARG A 490 25.61 -11.91 -13.15
C ARG A 490 25.79 -11.16 -14.47
N ASP A 491 26.98 -11.27 -15.04
CA ASP A 491 27.34 -10.68 -16.33
C ASP A 491 27.47 -11.72 -17.47
N LYS A 492 27.46 -13.03 -17.14
CA LYS A 492 27.58 -14.13 -18.10
C LYS A 492 26.43 -15.15 -18.08
N ILE A 493 26.22 -15.78 -19.24
CA ILE A 493 25.27 -16.88 -19.48
C ILE A 493 25.82 -17.82 -20.57
N ASN A 494 25.51 -19.12 -20.54
CA ASN A 494 26.03 -20.10 -21.51
C ASN A 494 25.17 -20.35 -22.75
N ILE A 495 24.12 -19.55 -22.93
CA ILE A 495 23.30 -19.52 -24.14
C ILE A 495 23.30 -18.11 -24.73
N PRO A 496 23.09 -17.95 -26.04
CA PRO A 496 22.90 -16.62 -26.62
C PRO A 496 21.77 -15.87 -25.91
N ALA A 497 22.01 -14.61 -25.58
CA ALA A 497 21.01 -13.73 -25.02
C ALA A 497 20.10 -13.20 -26.14
N ILE A 498 18.78 -13.15 -25.90
CA ILE A 498 17.76 -12.89 -26.94
C ILE A 498 16.75 -11.87 -26.41
N ASP A 499 16.46 -10.83 -27.18
CA ASP A 499 15.38 -9.86 -26.91
C ASP A 499 14.66 -9.57 -28.25
N GLU A 500 13.59 -10.30 -28.53
CA GLU A 500 12.93 -10.29 -29.84
C GLU A 500 11.41 -10.26 -29.74
N SER A 501 10.76 -9.57 -30.69
CA SER A 501 9.31 -9.58 -30.88
C SER A 501 8.94 -10.54 -32.02
N ILE A 502 8.10 -11.53 -31.73
CA ILE A 502 7.74 -12.60 -32.65
C ILE A 502 6.26 -12.47 -32.99
N LYS A 503 5.94 -12.43 -34.29
CA LYS A 503 4.56 -12.54 -34.76
C LYS A 503 4.22 -14.01 -34.99
N LEU A 504 3.18 -14.47 -34.31
CA LEU A 504 2.73 -15.87 -34.33
C LEU A 504 1.71 -16.14 -35.43
N SER A 505 1.47 -17.42 -35.70
CA SER A 505 0.45 -17.89 -36.66
C SER A 505 -0.98 -17.42 -36.32
N SER A 506 -1.28 -17.24 -35.03
CA SER A 506 -2.54 -16.67 -34.55
C SER A 506 -2.72 -15.18 -34.85
N GLY A 507 -1.65 -14.49 -35.25
CA GLY A 507 -1.60 -13.04 -35.43
C GLY A 507 -1.14 -12.27 -34.20
N ASN A 508 -1.08 -12.92 -33.03
CA ASN A 508 -0.56 -12.35 -31.79
C ASN A 508 0.94 -12.03 -31.89
N ILE A 509 1.38 -11.01 -31.15
CA ILE A 509 2.80 -10.67 -31.00
C ILE A 509 3.25 -11.04 -29.60
N ILE A 510 4.28 -11.88 -29.49
CA ILE A 510 4.93 -12.21 -28.22
C ILE A 510 6.35 -11.66 -28.23
N ASN A 511 6.66 -10.86 -27.21
CA ASN A 511 8.02 -10.45 -26.87
C ASN A 511 8.68 -11.56 -26.05
N VAL A 512 9.86 -12.00 -26.48
CA VAL A 512 10.64 -13.02 -25.77
C VAL A 512 11.95 -12.44 -25.29
N ASN A 513 12.24 -12.66 -24.02
CA ASN A 513 13.49 -12.25 -23.41
C ASN A 513 14.21 -13.43 -22.76
N VAL A 514 15.50 -13.56 -23.06
CA VAL A 514 16.42 -14.56 -22.51
C VAL A 514 17.72 -13.88 -22.12
N GLY A 515 18.10 -14.00 -20.85
CA GLY A 515 19.39 -13.51 -20.35
C GLY A 515 19.38 -12.12 -19.70
N ASN A 516 18.21 -11.52 -19.44
CA ASN A 516 18.08 -10.38 -18.55
C ASN A 516 17.88 -10.84 -17.09
N PHE A 517 18.89 -10.65 -16.26
CA PHE A 517 18.88 -11.11 -14.86
C PHE A 517 18.55 -10.03 -13.85
N THR A 518 18.60 -8.74 -14.22
CA THR A 518 18.44 -7.62 -13.29
C THR A 518 16.98 -7.19 -13.10
N ASN A 519 16.08 -7.67 -13.97
CA ASN A 519 14.66 -7.39 -13.88
C ASN A 519 14.01 -8.08 -12.65
N PRO A 520 13.30 -7.35 -11.76
CA PRO A 520 12.68 -7.92 -10.55
C PRO A 520 11.67 -9.04 -10.81
N ILE A 521 11.12 -9.13 -12.03
CA ILE A 521 10.21 -10.22 -12.39
C ILE A 521 10.86 -11.60 -12.21
N ASN A 522 12.20 -11.70 -12.31
CA ASN A 522 12.95 -12.93 -12.08
C ASN A 522 12.70 -13.50 -10.67
N LEU A 523 12.36 -12.65 -9.69
CA LEU A 523 12.02 -13.08 -8.32
C LEU A 523 10.58 -13.56 -8.17
N THR A 524 9.72 -13.35 -9.18
CA THR A 524 8.27 -13.55 -9.07
C THR A 524 7.68 -14.53 -10.08
N TYR A 525 8.50 -15.18 -10.91
CA TYR A 525 7.99 -16.16 -11.89
C TYR A 525 7.25 -17.32 -11.23
N GLY A 526 7.69 -17.76 -10.04
CA GLY A 526 7.03 -18.83 -9.30
C GLY A 526 5.61 -18.44 -8.87
N GLU A 527 5.46 -17.24 -8.33
CA GLU A 527 4.24 -16.63 -7.83
C GLU A 527 3.23 -16.43 -8.96
N ARG A 528 3.69 -15.91 -10.11
CA ARG A 528 2.86 -15.67 -11.30
C ARG A 528 2.32 -16.94 -11.93
N THR A 529 3.09 -18.02 -11.87
CA THR A 529 2.77 -19.28 -12.56
C THR A 529 2.30 -20.39 -11.63
N GLY A 530 2.22 -20.15 -10.32
CA GLY A 530 1.92 -21.18 -9.31
C GLY A 530 3.01 -22.24 -9.12
N ALA A 531 4.25 -21.99 -9.57
CA ALA A 531 5.35 -22.95 -9.50
C ALA A 531 6.09 -22.91 -8.15
N CYS A 532 6.66 -24.04 -7.73
CA CYS A 532 7.46 -24.16 -6.50
C CYS A 532 8.85 -23.47 -6.60
N MET A 533 9.28 -23.06 -7.80
CA MET A 533 10.50 -22.29 -8.04
C MET A 533 10.37 -20.84 -7.59
N ARG A 534 10.53 -20.61 -6.29
CA ARG A 534 10.43 -19.28 -5.64
C ARG A 534 11.28 -19.25 -4.38
N ILE A 535 11.48 -18.05 -3.83
CA ILE A 535 12.18 -17.86 -2.54
C ILE A 535 11.44 -18.64 -1.44
N GLY A 536 12.12 -19.63 -0.85
CA GLY A 536 11.57 -20.49 0.20
C GLY A 536 10.60 -21.59 -0.26
N GLY A 537 10.46 -21.81 -1.58
CA GLY A 537 9.66 -22.90 -2.13
C GLY A 537 10.46 -24.21 -2.30
N VAL A 538 9.77 -25.32 -2.53
CA VAL A 538 10.39 -26.65 -2.73
C VAL A 538 11.35 -26.67 -3.93
N GLY A 539 11.06 -25.88 -4.97
CA GLY A 539 11.91 -25.75 -6.16
C GLY A 539 13.02 -24.69 -6.04
N LYS A 540 13.37 -24.25 -4.81
CA LYS A 540 14.35 -23.19 -4.57
C LYS A 540 15.72 -23.48 -5.19
N ASP A 541 16.15 -24.74 -5.22
CA ASP A 541 17.47 -25.09 -5.77
C ASP A 541 17.58 -24.81 -7.28
N LEU A 542 16.53 -25.09 -8.05
CA LEU A 542 16.50 -24.73 -9.48
C LEU A 542 16.37 -23.22 -9.66
N PHE A 543 15.61 -22.55 -8.79
CA PHE A 543 15.47 -21.10 -8.79
C PHE A 543 16.81 -20.41 -8.55
N ASP A 544 17.55 -20.83 -7.52
CA ASP A 544 18.89 -20.35 -7.22
C ASP A 544 19.86 -20.63 -8.36
N PHE A 545 19.81 -21.84 -8.93
CA PHE A 545 20.64 -22.22 -10.08
C PHE A 545 20.39 -21.31 -11.29
N CYS A 546 19.12 -21.03 -11.61
CA CYS A 546 18.74 -20.12 -12.70
C CYS A 546 19.18 -18.68 -12.45
N ILE A 547 19.39 -18.26 -11.20
CA ILE A 547 19.87 -16.91 -10.86
C ILE A 547 21.40 -16.86 -10.86
N GLU A 548 22.06 -17.84 -10.26
CA GLU A 548 23.50 -17.78 -9.94
C GLU A 548 24.40 -18.44 -11.00
N ASN A 549 23.95 -19.53 -11.61
CA ASN A 549 24.81 -20.33 -12.48
C ASN A 549 24.70 -19.89 -13.95
N PRO A 550 25.82 -19.60 -14.64
CA PRO A 550 25.81 -19.22 -16.06
C PRO A 550 25.04 -20.18 -16.98
N ALA A 551 24.97 -21.46 -16.64
CA ALA A 551 24.25 -22.45 -17.43
C ALA A 551 22.73 -22.40 -17.26
N GLY A 552 22.21 -21.88 -16.13
CA GLY A 552 20.78 -21.83 -15.82
C GLY A 552 20.13 -20.50 -16.20
N PHE A 553 18.90 -20.51 -16.71
CA PHE A 553 18.23 -19.30 -17.20
C PHE A 553 16.70 -19.40 -17.18
N HIS A 554 16.05 -18.27 -17.47
CA HIS A 554 14.62 -18.18 -17.77
C HIS A 554 14.41 -17.64 -19.18
N ILE A 555 13.39 -18.17 -19.86
CA ILE A 555 12.80 -17.58 -21.07
C ILE A 555 11.48 -16.95 -20.63
N ARG A 556 11.37 -15.63 -20.78
CA ARG A 556 10.16 -14.86 -20.46
C ARG A 556 9.38 -14.60 -21.73
N PHE A 557 8.09 -14.91 -21.71
CA PHE A 557 7.13 -14.52 -22.75
C PHE A 557 6.27 -13.38 -22.24
N SER A 558 6.16 -12.31 -23.01
CA SER A 558 5.35 -11.14 -22.69
C SER A 558 4.56 -10.68 -23.90
N SER A 559 3.42 -10.04 -23.67
CA SER A 559 2.64 -9.42 -24.73
C SER A 559 3.37 -8.22 -25.34
N GLU A 560 2.83 -7.68 -26.43
CA GLU A 560 3.32 -6.47 -27.07
C GLU A 560 3.42 -5.27 -26.11
N ASP A 561 2.45 -5.12 -25.19
CA ASP A 561 2.44 -4.08 -24.15
C ASP A 561 3.28 -4.43 -22.91
N GLY A 562 4.02 -5.54 -22.95
CA GLY A 562 4.97 -5.93 -21.90
C GLY A 562 4.37 -6.64 -20.69
N LYS A 563 3.10 -7.07 -20.75
CA LYS A 563 2.49 -7.88 -19.68
C LYS A 563 3.00 -9.31 -19.74
N PHE A 564 3.13 -9.94 -18.58
CA PHE A 564 3.62 -11.31 -18.47
C PHE A 564 2.60 -12.31 -19.03
N VAL A 565 3.02 -13.13 -20.00
CA VAL A 565 2.19 -14.17 -20.63
C VAL A 565 2.52 -15.54 -20.05
N SER A 566 3.80 -15.92 -20.07
CA SER A 566 4.26 -17.21 -19.56
C SER A 566 5.79 -17.19 -19.37
N ARG A 567 6.35 -18.30 -18.87
CA ARG A 567 7.78 -18.55 -18.79
C ARG A 567 8.13 -20.03 -18.94
N VAL A 568 9.38 -20.29 -19.28
CA VAL A 568 10.02 -21.60 -19.08
C VAL A 568 11.41 -21.40 -18.50
N SER A 569 11.79 -22.23 -17.54
CA SER A 569 13.16 -22.22 -17.00
C SER A 569 14.00 -23.23 -17.76
N GLY A 570 15.31 -23.07 -17.82
CA GLY A 570 16.13 -24.05 -18.51
C GLY A 570 17.58 -24.02 -18.08
N PHE A 571 18.34 -24.99 -18.58
CA PHE A 571 19.78 -25.03 -18.42
C PHE A 571 20.45 -25.64 -19.65
N ARG A 572 21.71 -25.27 -19.87
CA ARG A 572 22.54 -25.86 -20.93
C ARG A 572 23.50 -26.90 -20.36
N LYS A 573 23.62 -28.04 -21.03
CA LYS A 573 24.67 -29.04 -20.79
C LYS A 573 25.23 -29.50 -22.13
N GLY A 574 26.54 -29.30 -22.33
CA GLY A 574 27.21 -29.58 -23.59
C GLY A 574 26.56 -28.89 -24.81
N ASN A 575 26.27 -29.68 -25.84
CA ASN A 575 25.60 -29.24 -27.06
C ASN A 575 24.06 -29.09 -26.95
N THR A 576 23.47 -29.34 -25.78
CA THR A 576 22.01 -29.43 -25.61
C THR A 576 21.48 -28.48 -24.54
N VAL A 577 20.33 -27.88 -24.85
CA VAL A 577 19.56 -27.04 -23.92
C VAL A 577 18.33 -27.81 -23.45
N PHE A 578 18.17 -27.86 -22.13
CA PHE A 578 17.10 -28.57 -21.44
C PHE A 578 16.14 -27.56 -20.80
N LEU A 579 14.90 -27.51 -21.26
CA LEU A 579 13.84 -26.62 -20.77
C LEU A 579 12.89 -27.33 -19.81
N ASN A 580 12.69 -26.76 -18.63
CA ASN A 580 11.91 -27.28 -17.52
C ASN A 580 10.50 -26.68 -17.50
N GLU A 581 9.49 -27.54 -17.68
CA GLU A 581 8.06 -27.23 -17.55
C GLU A 581 7.64 -25.92 -18.24
N LEU A 582 7.31 -25.96 -19.53
CA LEU A 582 6.71 -24.81 -20.22
C LEU A 582 5.34 -24.49 -19.62
N ARG A 583 5.22 -23.36 -18.91
CA ARG A 583 4.01 -23.02 -18.13
C ARG A 583 2.88 -22.53 -19.03
N ASN A 584 1.65 -22.71 -18.57
CA ASN A 584 0.45 -22.22 -19.27
C ASN A 584 0.46 -20.69 -19.39
N SER A 585 -0.25 -20.18 -20.40
CA SER A 585 -0.53 -18.75 -20.49
C SER A 585 -1.35 -18.30 -19.29
N VAL A 586 -0.92 -17.19 -18.66
CA VAL A 586 -1.66 -16.55 -17.56
C VAL A 586 -2.32 -15.24 -17.99
N LEU A 587 -2.17 -14.84 -19.26
CA LEU A 587 -2.74 -13.61 -19.80
C LEU A 587 -3.89 -13.93 -20.76
N GLU A 588 -5.04 -13.30 -20.52
CA GLU A 588 -6.20 -13.41 -21.39
C GLU A 588 -5.87 -12.93 -22.82
N GLY A 589 -6.35 -13.66 -23.82
CA GLY A 589 -6.06 -13.39 -25.24
C GLY A 589 -4.85 -14.13 -25.82
N TYR A 590 -4.03 -14.78 -24.98
CA TYR A 590 -2.91 -15.63 -25.42
C TYR A 590 -3.18 -17.09 -25.06
N SER A 591 -3.09 -17.99 -26.03
CA SER A 591 -3.32 -19.42 -25.86
C SER A 591 -2.05 -20.18 -25.48
N ASP A 592 -2.22 -21.38 -24.91
CA ASP A 592 -1.09 -22.29 -24.67
C ASP A 592 -0.36 -22.66 -25.97
N GLN A 593 -1.08 -22.72 -27.11
CA GLN A 593 -0.48 -22.96 -28.42
C GLN A 593 0.42 -21.80 -28.88
N ASP A 594 0.04 -20.55 -28.57
CA ASP A 594 0.89 -19.38 -28.84
C ASP A 594 2.22 -19.48 -28.09
N VAL A 595 2.18 -19.92 -26.84
CA VAL A 595 3.37 -20.12 -26.00
C VAL A 595 4.27 -21.25 -26.57
N ILE A 596 3.68 -22.36 -27.05
CA ILE A 596 4.43 -23.44 -27.72
C ILE A 596 5.13 -22.92 -28.97
N GLU A 597 4.40 -22.20 -29.82
CA GLU A 597 4.94 -21.66 -31.08
C GLU A 597 6.10 -20.70 -30.82
N ALA A 598 5.91 -19.73 -29.90
CA ALA A 598 6.96 -18.81 -29.50
C ALA A 598 8.20 -19.54 -28.96
N CYS A 599 8.01 -20.56 -28.11
CA CYS A 599 9.10 -21.34 -27.55
C CYS A 599 9.88 -22.11 -28.63
N LYS A 600 9.20 -22.66 -29.66
CA LYS A 600 9.85 -23.32 -30.80
C LYS A 600 10.65 -22.35 -31.67
N ILE A 601 10.10 -21.16 -31.93
CA ILE A 601 10.80 -20.14 -32.74
C ILE A 601 12.10 -19.73 -32.02
N ILE A 602 12.03 -19.42 -30.72
CA ILE A 602 13.22 -19.05 -29.95
C ILE A 602 14.20 -20.19 -29.76
N SER A 603 13.73 -21.44 -29.68
CA SER A 603 14.62 -22.59 -29.67
C SER A 603 15.48 -22.68 -30.94
N ASN A 604 14.89 -22.40 -32.12
CA ASN A 604 15.62 -22.35 -33.38
C ASN A 604 16.57 -21.15 -33.45
N GLU A 605 16.15 -19.97 -32.98
CA GLU A 605 17.00 -18.79 -32.97
C GLU A 605 18.21 -18.98 -32.04
N MET A 606 18.03 -19.64 -30.89
CA MET A 606 19.12 -19.97 -29.96
C MET A 606 20.17 -20.87 -30.62
N ILE A 607 19.74 -21.89 -31.39
CA ILE A 607 20.65 -22.72 -32.19
C ILE A 607 21.39 -21.87 -33.23
N LYS A 608 20.65 -21.05 -33.99
CA LYS A 608 21.20 -20.19 -35.05
C LYS A 608 22.27 -19.22 -34.53
N LEU A 609 22.00 -18.53 -33.42
CA LEU A 609 22.93 -17.58 -32.81
C LEU A 609 24.18 -18.27 -32.22
N SER A 610 24.10 -19.56 -31.90
CA SER A 610 25.23 -20.32 -31.35
C SER A 610 26.17 -20.92 -32.42
N GLN A 611 25.82 -20.87 -33.71
CA GLN A 611 26.52 -21.59 -34.79
C GLN A 611 28.02 -21.28 -34.89
N ASN A 612 28.42 -20.04 -34.58
CA ASN A 612 29.80 -19.59 -34.68
C ASN A 612 30.59 -19.72 -33.36
N SER A 613 30.00 -20.33 -32.33
CA SER A 613 30.68 -20.56 -31.05
C SER A 613 31.55 -21.83 -31.10
N GLU A 614 32.54 -21.93 -30.22
CA GLU A 614 33.42 -23.10 -30.10
C GLU A 614 32.64 -24.40 -29.81
N SER A 615 31.49 -24.27 -29.16
CA SER A 615 30.54 -25.35 -28.98
C SER A 615 29.14 -24.84 -29.32
N PRO A 616 28.65 -25.06 -30.54
CA PRO A 616 27.29 -24.71 -30.92
C PRO A 616 26.25 -25.53 -30.16
N ILE A 617 25.08 -24.93 -29.96
CA ILE A 617 23.89 -25.64 -29.50
C ILE A 617 23.35 -26.41 -30.70
N GLU A 618 23.24 -27.73 -30.57
CA GLU A 618 22.69 -28.59 -31.60
C GLU A 618 21.22 -28.90 -31.33
N ASN A 619 20.80 -28.92 -30.07
CA ASN A 619 19.48 -29.41 -29.66
C ASN A 619 18.86 -28.56 -28.56
N VAL A 620 17.55 -28.33 -28.66
CA VAL A 620 16.74 -27.75 -27.58
C VAL A 620 15.56 -28.66 -27.31
N VAL A 621 15.46 -29.13 -26.08
CA VAL A 621 14.43 -30.07 -25.64
C VAL A 621 13.70 -29.57 -24.41
N VAL A 622 12.50 -30.10 -24.18
CA VAL A 622 11.63 -29.68 -23.08
C VAL A 622 10.91 -30.87 -22.45
N ALA A 623 10.63 -30.76 -21.15
CA ALA A 623 9.76 -31.71 -20.45
C ALA A 623 8.33 -31.70 -21.02
N ASN A 624 7.72 -32.88 -21.15
CA ASN A 624 6.35 -33.07 -21.66
C ASN A 624 5.28 -32.82 -20.58
N GLN A 625 5.33 -31.65 -19.93
CA GLN A 625 4.41 -31.29 -18.85
C GLN A 625 3.70 -29.96 -19.14
N TYR A 626 2.63 -29.67 -18.39
CA TYR A 626 1.80 -28.46 -18.50
C TYR A 626 1.30 -28.24 -19.93
N VAL A 627 1.75 -27.18 -20.60
CA VAL A 627 1.39 -26.85 -21.98
C VAL A 627 1.71 -28.00 -22.95
N LEU A 628 2.68 -28.85 -22.60
CA LEU A 628 3.10 -30.00 -23.40
C LEU A 628 2.64 -31.35 -22.83
N SER A 629 1.67 -31.39 -21.90
CA SER A 629 1.19 -32.65 -21.32
C SER A 629 0.59 -33.62 -22.34
N GLY A 630 0.08 -33.11 -23.46
CA GLY A 630 -0.43 -33.91 -24.58
C GLY A 630 0.63 -34.31 -25.62
N ALA A 631 1.88 -33.85 -25.49
CA ALA A 631 2.94 -34.12 -26.46
C ALA A 631 3.60 -35.48 -26.19
N THR A 632 3.82 -36.27 -27.24
CA THR A 632 4.57 -37.53 -27.15
C THR A 632 6.07 -37.24 -27.14
N PRO A 633 6.82 -37.70 -26.13
CA PRO A 633 8.28 -37.66 -26.16
C PRO A 633 8.83 -38.33 -27.42
N ASN A 634 9.80 -37.71 -28.06
CA ASN A 634 10.31 -38.13 -29.37
C ASN A 634 11.85 -38.16 -29.45
N VAL A 635 12.53 -37.97 -28.32
CA VAL A 635 13.99 -38.04 -28.21
C VAL A 635 14.39 -38.79 -26.97
N ASP A 636 15.42 -39.62 -27.13
CA ASP A 636 16.13 -40.31 -26.08
C ASP A 636 17.63 -39.94 -26.17
N PHE A 637 18.20 -39.45 -25.08
CA PHE A 637 19.62 -39.13 -24.98
C PHE A 637 20.34 -40.15 -24.10
N GLU A 638 21.45 -40.73 -24.56
CA GLU A 638 22.34 -41.56 -23.74
C GLU A 638 23.15 -40.70 -22.75
N THR A 639 22.47 -39.99 -21.85
CA THR A 639 23.07 -39.16 -20.81
C THR A 639 22.24 -39.25 -19.53
N VAL A 640 22.92 -39.29 -18.39
CA VAL A 640 22.26 -39.22 -17.08
C VAL A 640 22.37 -37.79 -16.57
N LEU A 641 21.21 -37.22 -16.23
CA LEU A 641 21.14 -36.02 -15.41
C LEU A 641 20.86 -36.50 -13.97
N PRO A 642 21.75 -36.25 -12.99
CA PRO A 642 21.51 -36.60 -11.59
C PRO A 642 20.57 -35.60 -10.92
N LYS A 643 19.38 -36.07 -10.48
CA LYS A 643 18.44 -35.22 -9.70
C LYS A 643 18.98 -34.87 -8.32
N ASP A 644 19.88 -35.67 -7.76
CA ASP A 644 20.55 -35.48 -6.48
C ASP A 644 21.68 -34.45 -6.52
N GLY A 645 21.91 -33.80 -7.66
CA GLY A 645 22.75 -32.61 -7.71
C GLY A 645 24.24 -32.87 -7.88
N ILE A 646 24.64 -34.07 -8.30
CA ILE A 646 26.06 -34.42 -8.46
C ILE A 646 26.75 -33.53 -9.51
N THR A 647 26.02 -32.90 -10.46
CA THR A 647 26.54 -31.79 -11.30
C THR A 647 25.45 -30.77 -11.73
N THR A 648 24.63 -30.27 -10.78
CA THR A 648 23.64 -29.14 -10.85
C THR A 648 22.90 -28.81 -12.18
N PRO A 649 21.56 -28.55 -12.19
CA PRO A 649 20.72 -28.20 -11.04
C PRO A 649 20.25 -29.41 -10.20
N LYS A 650 19.98 -29.18 -8.90
CA LYS A 650 19.51 -30.22 -7.95
C LYS A 650 18.00 -30.51 -8.02
N TYR A 651 17.26 -29.78 -8.84
CA TYR A 651 15.83 -29.98 -9.02
C TYR A 651 15.51 -29.70 -10.49
N TYR A 652 14.89 -30.64 -11.18
CA TYR A 652 14.31 -30.47 -12.51
C TYR A 652 13.39 -31.66 -12.82
N ASP A 653 12.40 -31.42 -13.66
CA ASP A 653 11.35 -32.35 -14.06
C ASP A 653 11.65 -33.03 -15.41
N ILE A 654 12.74 -32.63 -16.05
CA ILE A 654 13.23 -33.18 -17.31
C ILE A 654 13.81 -34.58 -17.10
N ASP A 655 13.32 -35.54 -17.87
CA ASP A 655 13.91 -36.87 -18.04
C ASP A 655 14.59 -36.93 -19.43
N PRO A 656 15.92 -37.00 -19.53
CA PRO A 656 16.65 -37.06 -20.81
C PRO A 656 16.18 -38.15 -21.77
N ASN A 657 15.59 -39.23 -21.23
CA ASN A 657 15.13 -40.37 -22.02
C ASN A 657 13.69 -40.19 -22.53
N ARG A 658 13.00 -39.12 -22.10
CA ARG A 658 11.58 -38.86 -22.36
C ARG A 658 11.32 -37.37 -22.56
N CYS A 659 12.08 -36.73 -23.44
CA CYS A 659 11.93 -35.32 -23.78
C CYS A 659 11.16 -35.10 -25.10
N VAL A 660 10.62 -33.89 -25.26
CA VAL A 660 10.09 -33.39 -26.53
C VAL A 660 11.14 -32.49 -27.19
N LEU A 661 11.46 -32.77 -28.45
CA LEU A 661 12.33 -31.94 -29.27
C LEU A 661 11.59 -30.68 -29.75
N LEU A 662 12.14 -29.51 -29.41
CA LEU A 662 11.64 -28.23 -29.93
C LEU A 662 12.39 -27.78 -31.19
N ALA A 663 13.71 -27.95 -31.19
CA ALA A 663 14.57 -27.58 -32.30
C ALA A 663 15.84 -28.44 -32.35
N THR A 664 16.33 -28.73 -33.55
CA THR A 664 17.64 -29.35 -33.76
C THR A 664 18.30 -28.83 -35.05
N SER A 665 19.62 -28.69 -35.03
CA SER A 665 20.43 -28.48 -36.24
C SER A 665 20.76 -29.78 -36.97
N ASN A 666 20.45 -30.94 -36.38
CA ASN A 666 20.72 -32.24 -36.99
C ASN A 666 19.75 -32.51 -38.15
N ARG A 667 20.30 -32.80 -39.32
CA ARG A 667 19.53 -33.04 -40.56
C ARG A 667 19.07 -34.49 -40.71
N ASP A 668 19.62 -35.42 -39.92
CA ASP A 668 19.26 -36.83 -39.98
C ASP A 668 18.06 -37.12 -39.07
N GLN A 669 16.86 -36.85 -39.59
CA GLN A 669 15.58 -37.08 -38.87
C GLN A 669 15.16 -38.55 -38.85
N THR A 670 15.96 -39.47 -39.41
CA THR A 670 15.56 -40.86 -39.65
C THR A 670 15.72 -41.77 -38.42
N ARG A 671 16.42 -41.32 -37.38
CA ARG A 671 16.58 -42.06 -36.12
C ARG A 671 16.09 -41.17 -34.99
N GLY A 672 15.20 -41.66 -34.13
CA GLY A 672 14.76 -40.97 -32.91
C GLY A 672 15.87 -40.75 -31.87
N TYR A 673 17.12 -40.71 -32.31
CA TYR A 673 18.34 -40.58 -31.53
C TYR A 673 19.00 -39.27 -31.92
N VAL A 674 18.97 -38.32 -31.00
CA VAL A 674 19.61 -37.01 -31.16
C VAL A 674 20.93 -37.05 -30.39
N PRO A 675 22.09 -36.87 -31.04
CA PRO A 675 23.37 -37.07 -30.37
C PRO A 675 23.60 -36.01 -29.28
N PHE A 676 23.85 -36.48 -28.06
CA PHE A 676 24.37 -35.65 -26.98
C PHE A 676 25.91 -35.63 -27.04
N LYS A 677 26.50 -34.45 -26.87
CA LYS A 677 27.95 -34.28 -26.75
C LYS A 677 28.20 -33.41 -25.53
N ASP A 678 28.97 -33.94 -24.58
CA ASP A 678 29.46 -33.14 -23.47
C ASP A 678 30.60 -32.26 -23.96
N THR A 679 30.37 -30.95 -23.98
CA THR A 679 31.26 -29.95 -24.59
C THR A 679 31.46 -28.79 -23.63
N THR A 680 32.55 -28.04 -23.84
CA THR A 680 32.79 -26.80 -23.13
C THR A 680 31.63 -25.82 -23.37
N LEU A 681 31.23 -25.11 -22.30
CA LEU A 681 30.12 -24.16 -22.37
C LEU A 681 30.67 -22.77 -22.73
N PRO A 682 30.36 -22.20 -23.90
CA PRO A 682 30.77 -20.85 -24.26
C PRO A 682 30.04 -19.83 -23.38
N GLU A 683 30.65 -18.66 -23.16
CA GLU A 683 30.05 -17.57 -22.37
C GLU A 683 29.58 -16.42 -23.25
N TYR A 684 28.35 -15.98 -23.03
CA TYR A 684 27.73 -14.80 -23.64
C TYR A 684 27.50 -13.75 -22.55
N PHE A 685 27.54 -12.47 -22.92
CA PHE A 685 27.15 -11.40 -22.01
C PHE A 685 25.63 -11.40 -21.79
N THR A 686 25.21 -11.07 -20.58
CA THR A 686 23.79 -10.90 -20.22
C THR A 686 23.18 -9.66 -20.88
N LEU A 687 21.86 -9.65 -21.00
CA LEU A 687 21.11 -8.48 -21.47
C LEU A 687 20.93 -7.48 -20.33
N ARG A 688 21.08 -6.21 -20.68
CA ARG A 688 20.77 -5.08 -19.81
C ARG A 688 19.29 -4.70 -19.99
N ASP A 689 18.67 -4.20 -18.92
CA ASP A 689 17.31 -3.64 -19.00
C ASP A 689 17.26 -2.46 -19.99
N ASN A 690 16.21 -2.39 -20.81
CA ASN A 690 16.02 -1.33 -21.78
C ASN A 690 15.92 0.06 -21.12
N VAL A 691 16.59 1.06 -21.69
CA VAL A 691 16.57 2.43 -21.18
C VAL A 691 15.16 3.02 -21.30
N LYS A 692 14.58 3.40 -20.18
CA LYS A 692 13.23 3.97 -20.09
C LYS A 692 13.28 5.49 -20.18
N PHE A 693 12.45 6.06 -21.04
CA PHE A 693 12.16 7.49 -21.06
C PHE A 693 10.90 7.77 -20.25
N SER A 694 10.93 8.81 -19.41
CA SER A 694 9.72 9.35 -18.78
C SER A 694 9.76 10.88 -18.78
N ASN A 695 8.58 11.50 -18.87
CA ASN A 695 8.32 12.92 -18.71
C ASN A 695 7.32 13.20 -17.57
N ASN A 696 6.98 12.17 -16.79
CA ASN A 696 6.16 12.32 -15.59
C ASN A 696 7.08 12.50 -14.38
N SER A 697 7.00 13.65 -13.71
CA SER A 697 7.93 13.96 -12.62
C SER A 697 7.85 12.97 -11.43
N GLU A 698 6.69 12.39 -11.13
CA GLU A 698 6.55 11.41 -10.04
C GLU A 698 7.18 10.08 -10.45
N GLU A 699 6.91 9.62 -11.67
CA GLU A 699 7.52 8.40 -12.20
C GLU A 699 9.05 8.52 -12.30
N ILE A 700 9.57 9.69 -12.70
CA ILE A 700 11.01 9.96 -12.75
C ILE A 700 11.62 9.84 -11.34
N LYS A 701 10.97 10.42 -10.33
CA LYS A 701 11.43 10.35 -8.93
C LYS A 701 11.50 8.90 -8.45
N ASP A 702 10.46 8.11 -8.72
CA ASP A 702 10.42 6.70 -8.33
C ASP A 702 11.53 5.89 -9.01
N LEU A 703 11.76 6.11 -10.31
CA LEU A 703 12.79 5.41 -11.08
C LEU A 703 14.22 5.80 -10.62
N ILE A 704 14.47 7.08 -10.37
CA ILE A 704 15.76 7.55 -9.83
C ILE A 704 16.00 6.96 -8.43
N THR A 705 14.97 6.98 -7.58
CA THR A 705 15.02 6.42 -6.22
C THR A 705 15.34 4.94 -6.28
N ARG A 706 14.70 4.19 -7.17
CA ARG A 706 15.00 2.77 -7.40
C ARG A 706 16.46 2.52 -7.75
N VAL A 707 17.03 3.30 -8.69
CA VAL A 707 18.45 3.17 -9.06
C VAL A 707 19.36 3.43 -7.86
N LYS A 708 19.08 4.45 -7.04
CA LYS A 708 19.86 4.74 -5.83
C LYS A 708 19.74 3.63 -4.79
N MET A 709 18.53 3.13 -4.53
CA MET A 709 18.30 2.02 -3.61
C MET A 709 19.02 0.74 -4.05
N ILE A 710 19.00 0.41 -5.35
CA ILE A 710 19.75 -0.73 -5.89
C ILE A 710 21.24 -0.56 -5.60
N ASN A 711 21.82 0.62 -5.86
CA ASN A 711 23.23 0.87 -5.56
C ASN A 711 23.58 0.64 -4.07
N GLU A 712 22.68 1.00 -3.15
CA GLU A 712 22.85 0.73 -1.72
C GLU A 712 22.76 -0.76 -1.38
N VAL A 713 21.82 -1.49 -1.98
CA VAL A 713 21.72 -2.95 -1.84
C VAL A 713 23.01 -3.64 -2.32
N LEU A 714 23.57 -3.17 -3.44
CA LEU A 714 24.85 -3.63 -3.96
C LEU A 714 26.04 -3.23 -3.07
N ALA A 715 25.92 -2.14 -2.30
CA ALA A 715 26.89 -1.75 -1.28
C ALA A 715 26.81 -2.62 0.00
N GLY A 716 25.87 -3.56 0.07
CA GLY A 716 25.69 -4.47 1.20
C GLY A 716 24.57 -4.08 2.17
N LYS A 717 23.85 -2.97 1.94
CA LYS A 717 22.69 -2.64 2.78
C LYS A 717 21.57 -3.66 2.59
N ASP A 718 20.83 -3.92 3.67
CA ASP A 718 19.60 -4.69 3.58
C ASP A 718 18.42 -3.83 3.13
N PHE A 719 17.37 -4.49 2.66
CA PHE A 719 16.22 -3.85 2.03
C PHE A 719 15.57 -2.81 2.95
N SER A 720 15.41 -3.16 4.23
CA SER A 720 14.86 -2.30 5.27
C SER A 720 15.69 -1.03 5.53
N GLU A 721 17.00 -1.11 5.31
CA GLU A 721 17.98 -0.06 5.59
C GLU A 721 18.18 0.93 4.44
N THR A 722 17.64 0.62 3.26
CA THR A 722 17.75 1.48 2.08
C THR A 722 17.07 2.83 2.28
N THR A 723 17.60 3.88 1.67
CA THR A 723 17.07 5.24 1.78
C THR A 723 16.15 5.54 0.60
N VAL A 724 14.96 6.07 0.90
CA VAL A 724 14.07 6.67 -0.10
C VAL A 724 14.49 8.12 -0.23
N ASP A 725 14.98 8.51 -1.39
CA ASP A 725 15.44 9.87 -1.63
C ASP A 725 14.22 10.79 -1.84
N ILE A 726 13.72 11.39 -0.74
CA ILE A 726 12.60 12.36 -0.76
C ILE A 726 13.09 13.74 -1.21
N THR A 727 14.00 13.80 -2.18
CA THR A 727 14.35 15.09 -2.79
C THR A 727 13.13 15.63 -3.53
N ASN A 728 12.67 16.82 -3.15
CA ASN A 728 11.56 17.54 -3.79
C ASN A 728 11.88 18.02 -5.22
N ASN A 729 12.95 17.53 -5.84
CA ASN A 729 13.37 17.93 -7.18
C ASN A 729 12.29 17.59 -8.19
N GLU A 730 11.76 18.62 -8.85
CA GLU A 730 10.81 18.43 -9.93
C GLU A 730 11.58 18.23 -11.25
N TYR A 731 11.29 17.13 -11.94
CA TYR A 731 11.96 16.76 -13.19
C TYR A 731 11.02 16.96 -14.38
N LEU A 732 11.55 17.46 -15.49
CA LEU A 732 10.82 17.64 -16.75
C LEU A 732 10.84 16.36 -17.60
N ALA A 733 11.99 15.71 -17.63
CA ALA A 733 12.22 14.51 -18.42
C ALA A 733 13.45 13.77 -17.91
N ALA A 734 13.46 12.45 -18.05
CA ALA A 734 14.63 11.64 -17.77
C ALA A 734 14.72 10.41 -18.66
N TYR A 735 15.96 9.96 -18.85
CA TYR A 735 16.29 8.63 -19.33
C TYR A 735 16.91 7.86 -18.17
N ILE A 736 16.32 6.71 -17.84
CA ILE A 736 16.74 5.86 -16.74
C ILE A 736 17.08 4.49 -17.30
N GLY A 737 18.32 4.05 -17.09
CA GLY A 737 18.74 2.68 -17.40
C GLY A 737 18.80 1.80 -16.16
N GLN A 738 19.34 0.59 -16.33
CA GLN A 738 19.53 -0.38 -15.23
C GLN A 738 20.34 0.20 -14.06
N ASP A 739 21.38 0.97 -14.37
CA ASP A 739 22.41 1.40 -13.42
C ASP A 739 22.90 2.84 -13.63
N PHE A 740 22.08 3.66 -14.32
CA PHE A 740 22.36 5.06 -14.53
C PHE A 740 21.05 5.85 -14.72
N TYR A 741 21.15 7.18 -14.59
CA TYR A 741 20.12 8.08 -15.10
C TYR A 741 20.71 9.38 -15.65
N VAL A 742 19.93 10.02 -16.52
CA VAL A 742 20.12 11.40 -16.94
C VAL A 742 18.77 12.09 -16.87
N ALA A 743 18.65 13.15 -16.08
CA ALA A 743 17.39 13.84 -15.81
C ALA A 743 17.55 15.35 -15.98
N VAL A 744 16.48 16.02 -16.41
CA VAL A 744 16.41 17.49 -16.52
C VAL A 744 15.54 18.00 -15.40
N GLY A 745 16.10 18.83 -14.51
CA GLY A 745 15.33 19.56 -13.52
C GLY A 745 14.43 20.61 -14.17
N LYS A 746 13.41 21.09 -13.45
CA LYS A 746 12.58 22.22 -13.91
C LYS A 746 13.36 23.53 -14.11
N ASP A 747 14.51 23.66 -13.48
CA ASP A 747 15.46 24.76 -13.68
C ASP A 747 16.25 24.63 -15.00
N GLY A 748 16.07 23.54 -15.74
CA GLY A 748 16.77 23.24 -17.00
C GLY A 748 18.15 22.62 -16.80
N ASN A 749 18.58 22.38 -15.56
CA ASN A 749 19.86 21.74 -15.28
C ASN A 749 19.77 20.23 -15.53
N ILE A 750 20.81 19.69 -16.15
CA ILE A 750 20.91 18.25 -16.41
C ILE A 750 21.67 17.60 -15.26
N GLU A 751 20.98 16.75 -14.53
CA GLU A 751 21.54 15.84 -13.55
C GLU A 751 21.92 14.52 -14.24
N SER A 752 23.06 13.94 -13.87
CA SER A 752 23.48 12.64 -14.39
C SER A 752 24.22 11.84 -13.35
N TYR A 753 23.96 10.53 -13.35
CA TYR A 753 24.46 9.60 -12.35
C TYR A 753 24.71 8.23 -12.97
N ILE A 754 25.75 7.55 -12.49
CA ILE A 754 26.04 6.13 -12.76
C ILE A 754 26.25 5.47 -11.40
N MET A 755 25.66 4.30 -11.18
CA MET A 755 25.83 3.52 -9.95
C MET A 755 27.31 3.18 -9.73
N PRO A 756 27.93 3.62 -8.60
CA PRO A 756 29.30 3.26 -8.26
C PRO A 756 29.53 1.74 -8.15
N ASN A 757 28.51 0.98 -7.75
CA ASN A 757 28.58 -0.47 -7.58
C ASN A 757 28.06 -1.26 -8.79
N ALA A 758 27.85 -0.62 -9.95
CA ALA A 758 27.52 -1.32 -11.18
C ALA A 758 28.65 -2.26 -11.61
N ILE A 759 28.29 -3.45 -12.10
CA ILE A 759 29.25 -4.41 -12.65
C ILE A 759 29.72 -3.98 -14.04
N ASP A 760 28.78 -3.70 -14.95
CA ASP A 760 29.09 -3.22 -16.29
C ASP A 760 29.07 -1.69 -16.37
N LYS A 761 30.08 -1.06 -15.75
CA LYS A 761 30.24 0.41 -15.79
C LYS A 761 30.43 0.93 -17.21
N LYS A 762 31.09 0.18 -18.08
CA LYS A 762 31.35 0.60 -19.47
C LYS A 762 30.06 0.62 -20.28
N GLY A 763 29.20 -0.38 -20.12
CA GLY A 763 27.86 -0.39 -20.71
C GLY A 763 27.00 0.77 -20.20
N ALA A 764 26.98 0.97 -18.88
CA ALA A 764 26.28 2.09 -18.25
C ALA A 764 26.73 3.46 -18.79
N GLU A 765 28.04 3.69 -18.90
CA GLU A 765 28.62 4.92 -19.45
C GLU A 765 28.21 5.15 -20.90
N LYS A 766 28.22 4.09 -21.73
CA LYS A 766 27.83 4.16 -23.14
C LYS A 766 26.35 4.55 -23.27
N GLU A 767 25.46 3.85 -22.57
CA GLU A 767 24.02 4.11 -22.59
C GLU A 767 23.70 5.51 -22.05
N ARG A 768 24.33 5.92 -20.95
CA ARG A 768 24.21 7.26 -20.40
C ARG A 768 24.64 8.34 -21.39
N ASN A 769 25.77 8.16 -22.05
CA ASN A 769 26.27 9.14 -23.03
C ASN A 769 25.30 9.30 -24.21
N GLN A 770 24.73 8.18 -24.70
CA GLN A 770 23.70 8.21 -25.73
C GLN A 770 22.42 8.91 -25.24
N ALA A 771 21.93 8.55 -24.06
CA ALA A 771 20.78 9.18 -23.43
C ALA A 771 20.97 10.69 -23.23
N MET A 772 22.15 11.10 -22.76
CA MET A 772 22.55 12.50 -22.61
C MET A 772 22.51 13.26 -23.93
N GLN A 773 23.01 12.67 -25.02
CA GLN A 773 22.96 13.29 -26.34
C GLN A 773 21.52 13.49 -26.83
N ILE A 774 20.68 12.45 -26.70
CA ILE A 774 19.27 12.51 -27.10
C ILE A 774 18.52 13.55 -26.26
N LEU A 775 18.77 13.59 -24.96
CA LEU A 775 18.13 14.54 -24.05
C LEU A 775 18.53 15.98 -24.38
N LYS A 776 19.83 16.22 -24.63
CA LYS A 776 20.32 17.53 -25.10
C LYS A 776 19.66 17.93 -26.41
N GLN A 777 19.59 17.02 -27.40
CA GLN A 777 18.92 17.30 -28.68
C GLN A 777 17.45 17.66 -28.49
N ARG A 778 16.73 16.97 -27.59
CA ARG A 778 15.34 17.30 -27.27
C ARG A 778 15.22 18.68 -26.62
N ILE A 779 16.07 19.02 -25.66
CA ILE A 779 16.11 20.36 -25.04
C ILE A 779 16.42 21.43 -26.09
N TYR A 780 17.40 21.19 -26.97
CA TYR A 780 17.73 22.10 -28.07
C TYR A 780 16.57 22.24 -29.05
N ALA A 781 15.86 21.17 -29.39
CA ALA A 781 14.67 21.23 -30.25
C ALA A 781 13.53 22.02 -29.61
N PHE A 782 13.32 21.87 -28.29
CA PHE A 782 12.36 22.71 -27.54
C PHE A 782 12.79 24.19 -27.53
N ALA A 783 14.09 24.47 -27.35
CA ALA A 783 14.63 25.82 -27.39
C ALA A 783 14.63 26.43 -28.81
N GLU A 784 14.88 25.64 -29.85
CA GLU A 784 14.80 26.08 -31.24
C GLU A 784 13.37 26.30 -31.68
N ALA A 785 12.42 25.41 -31.37
CA ALA A 785 11.00 25.63 -31.64
C ALA A 785 10.50 26.94 -31.02
N SER A 786 11.00 27.28 -29.81
CA SER A 786 10.71 28.58 -29.19
C SER A 786 11.39 29.78 -29.88
N LYS A 787 12.53 29.55 -30.56
CA LYS A 787 13.27 30.54 -31.37
C LYS A 787 12.71 30.70 -32.80
N THR A 788 12.18 29.66 -33.42
CA THR A 788 11.53 29.75 -34.75
C THR A 788 10.22 30.53 -34.65
N ILE A 789 9.49 30.40 -33.54
CA ILE A 789 8.31 31.24 -33.24
C ILE A 789 8.69 32.73 -33.09
N THR A 790 9.93 33.03 -32.67
CA THR A 790 10.43 34.41 -32.58
C THR A 790 11.07 34.91 -33.89
N LYS A 791 11.71 34.05 -34.69
CA LYS A 791 12.28 34.42 -36.00
C LYS A 791 11.25 34.49 -37.14
N GLU A 792 10.20 33.68 -37.16
CA GLU A 792 9.10 33.82 -38.13
C GLU A 792 8.33 35.14 -37.95
N ASN A 793 8.36 35.73 -36.75
CA ASN A 793 7.80 37.04 -36.48
C ASN A 793 8.74 38.22 -36.78
N GLU A 794 10.03 37.99 -37.04
CA GLU A 794 11.00 39.04 -37.38
C GLU A 794 11.47 39.00 -38.85
N SER A 795 11.18 37.96 -39.63
CA SER A 795 11.69 37.85 -41.02
C SER A 795 10.65 37.66 -42.13
N VAL A 796 9.37 37.97 -41.94
CA VAL A 796 8.39 38.04 -43.06
C VAL A 796 7.79 39.43 -43.17
N GLY A 797 8.63 40.36 -43.63
CA GLY A 797 8.16 41.34 -44.61
C GLY A 797 7.98 40.64 -45.96
N SER A 798 6.78 40.79 -46.54
CA SER A 798 6.46 40.58 -47.97
C SER A 798 6.31 39.12 -48.49
N ARG A 799 5.05 38.78 -48.81
CA ARG A 799 4.50 37.74 -49.74
C ARG A 799 4.14 36.37 -49.16
N GLY A 800 3.09 36.33 -48.34
CA GLY A 800 2.21 35.15 -48.26
C GLY A 800 1.21 35.15 -49.43
N SER A 801 1.01 33.99 -50.06
CA SER A 801 0.07 33.86 -51.19
C SER A 801 -1.35 34.22 -50.76
N ARG A 802 -2.03 35.07 -51.56
CA ARG A 802 -3.41 35.51 -51.32
C ARG A 802 -4.41 34.34 -51.13
N GLY A 803 -4.10 33.14 -51.62
CA GLY A 803 -4.98 31.98 -51.53
C GLY A 803 -5.18 31.43 -50.11
N GLN A 804 -4.12 31.37 -49.28
CA GLN A 804 -4.20 30.78 -47.93
C GLN A 804 -4.89 31.71 -46.92
N ILE A 805 -4.65 33.02 -47.01
CA ILE A 805 -5.33 34.01 -46.16
C ILE A 805 -6.81 34.11 -46.52
N THR A 806 -7.15 34.04 -47.82
CA THR A 806 -8.55 34.05 -48.26
C THR A 806 -9.29 32.77 -47.85
N PHE A 807 -8.61 31.61 -47.87
CA PHE A 807 -9.19 30.34 -47.41
C PHE A 807 -9.44 30.33 -45.89
N LEU A 808 -8.49 30.82 -45.09
CA LEU A 808 -8.64 30.96 -43.63
C LEU A 808 -9.72 31.99 -43.27
N MET A 809 -9.77 33.14 -43.95
CA MET A 809 -10.86 34.11 -43.76
C MET A 809 -12.22 33.54 -44.15
N MET A 810 -12.34 32.81 -45.26
CA MET A 810 -13.61 32.17 -45.66
C MET A 810 -14.05 31.09 -44.68
N MET A 811 -13.13 30.29 -44.12
CA MET A 811 -13.48 29.35 -43.04
C MET A 811 -13.96 30.09 -41.79
N PHE A 812 -13.28 31.16 -41.39
CA PHE A 812 -13.63 31.90 -40.19
C PHE A 812 -14.99 32.61 -40.33
N ILE A 813 -15.27 33.18 -41.50
CA ILE A 813 -16.55 33.81 -41.83
C ILE A 813 -17.67 32.76 -41.89
N SER A 814 -17.45 31.60 -42.52
CA SER A 814 -18.43 30.51 -42.55
C SER A 814 -18.72 29.94 -41.16
N PHE A 815 -17.70 29.82 -40.31
CA PHE A 815 -17.85 29.36 -38.93
C PHE A 815 -18.67 30.35 -38.08
N ILE A 816 -18.38 31.65 -38.20
CA ILE A 816 -19.16 32.71 -37.54
C ILE A 816 -20.61 32.73 -38.05
N LEU A 817 -20.83 32.58 -39.38
CA LEU A 817 -22.18 32.51 -39.95
C LEU A 817 -22.94 31.28 -39.43
N SER A 818 -22.34 30.09 -39.39
CA SER A 818 -22.98 28.89 -38.84
C SER A 818 -23.37 29.04 -37.37
N ILE A 819 -22.49 29.61 -36.53
CA ILE A 819 -22.81 29.89 -35.12
C ILE A 819 -23.94 30.92 -35.01
N THR A 820 -23.93 31.96 -35.85
CA THR A 820 -24.98 32.99 -35.84
C THR A 820 -26.32 32.43 -36.29
N THR A 821 -26.36 31.54 -37.30
CA THR A 821 -27.57 30.85 -37.75
C THR A 821 -28.12 29.89 -36.69
N ILE A 822 -27.25 29.18 -35.96
CA ILE A 822 -27.64 28.31 -34.84
C ILE A 822 -28.22 29.16 -33.68
N ILE A 823 -27.58 30.28 -33.34
CA ILE A 823 -28.06 31.19 -32.28
C ILE A 823 -29.41 31.82 -32.66
N ILE A 824 -29.58 32.28 -33.90
CA ILE A 824 -30.86 32.83 -34.39
C ILE A 824 -31.94 31.73 -34.44
N GLY A 825 -31.58 30.50 -34.84
CA GLY A 825 -32.48 29.35 -34.82
C GLY A 825 -32.96 28.99 -33.41
N ILE A 826 -32.06 29.01 -32.42
CA ILE A 826 -32.38 28.78 -31.01
C ILE A 826 -33.25 29.93 -30.44
N ILE A 827 -32.95 31.19 -30.79
CA ILE A 827 -33.75 32.35 -30.34
C ILE A 827 -35.16 32.33 -30.95
N ASN A 828 -35.33 31.85 -32.19
CA ASN A 828 -36.64 31.68 -32.82
C ASN A 828 -37.38 30.39 -32.39
N LEU A 829 -36.72 29.46 -31.70
CA LEU A 829 -37.34 28.30 -31.06
C LEU A 829 -37.80 28.60 -29.62
N ILE A 830 -37.32 29.71 -29.04
CA ILE A 830 -37.62 30.17 -27.67
C ILE A 830 -38.64 31.34 -27.68
N LYS A 831 -39.07 31.80 -28.86
CA LYS A 831 -40.30 32.58 -29.06
C LYS A 831 -41.36 31.69 -29.68
#